data_AF-A0A957BJ15-F1
#
_entry.id   AF-A0A957BJ15-F1
#
_cell.length_a   1.000
_cell.length_b   1.000
_cell.length_c   1.000
_cell.angle_alpha   90.00
_cell.angle_beta   90.00
_cell.angle_gamma   90.00
#
_symmetry.space_group_name_H-M   'P 1'
#
loop_
_entity.id
_entity.type
_entity.pdbx_description
1 polymer ?
#
loop_
_entity_poly.entity_id
_entity_poly.type
_entity_poly.pdbx_seq_one_letter_code
_entity_poly.pdbx_strand_id
1 'polypeptide(L)'
;YGIAYTMDNIPYDEGHVGPDPTKKPEILFDMLARGDVAGVFQVEGAGMRRLMMEMKPRRFDHIIAAISLYRPGPMENIPEYIRRMHSAIYDKKDVVEYHTPALEPILKDTYGILVYQEQIIRIASDLAGYEPGEADMIRKAVSKKKRDLMDKHRSQFTDGAMARGLSREVCEAIWGDIEFFARYGFNKAHAADYAKVTCQTAFLKAHYPVEYLTAMLSVERDNTEKVRRYFAEAKNLGIDVGPPEINSSGLDFTIEDGGERPLIRFGLGAIKNAGAAALMTIIEEREANGPFKSLQELCKRVDLKRVGKRPLEYMTKGRVFDAWGTPVQFMDALDRIVNFSSSEHAAASTGQMSLFGGGASTPALKVAVDLLHDPKQIKPAVKHKELLEWEKEALGVHVSEHPLERPLAMLQPRTNATIGDIDTNWNGKQVRLAGMISTLRTLTTKKGDPMAFATLEDLDGKMDIVLFPRTWQACRDDVAVDQVMLVTGKVQVKGEDVNLIVDRVETNLEIAQDADAPRKAAPAPKPAYAEPVPAAKTAVPPKANGNGNGHSHTPPPPPTFVAEPKPTLQPSAELETAASTSLSASVSNNNNFVPPPPPNFDDDSEARPITSPVRSAPPTANNSNGSGYAPQATAPVKEPLVSPAPTRLSNGIHKTVIVEVRPVGNWQEACRRALRKVNEYEGEDGLVIQISGQELKMEFGNGRTRSCPELLETLRTIPGIAKVYNR
;
A
#
# COMPACT_ATOMS: atom_id res chain seq x y z
N TYR A 1 11.45 8.51 -14.73
CA TYR A 1 12.18 9.65 -14.13
C TYR A 1 13.58 9.33 -13.58
N GLY A 2 14.16 8.13 -13.79
CA GLY A 2 15.54 7.83 -13.36
C GLY A 2 15.77 7.76 -11.84
N ILE A 3 14.73 7.98 -11.04
CA ILE A 3 14.74 7.88 -9.58
C ILE A 3 14.39 6.45 -9.18
N ALA A 4 15.20 5.86 -8.30
CA ALA A 4 15.01 4.49 -7.83
C ALA A 4 14.97 4.44 -6.31
N TYR A 5 13.79 4.15 -5.76
CA TYR A 5 13.61 3.91 -4.33
C TYR A 5 13.82 2.42 -4.00
N THR A 6 14.47 2.16 -2.87
CA THR A 6 14.64 0.86 -2.24
C THR A 6 14.28 0.96 -0.76
N MET A 7 14.08 -0.17 -0.08
CA MET A 7 13.81 -0.19 1.37
C MET A 7 14.91 0.49 2.22
N ASP A 8 16.10 0.69 1.65
CA ASP A 8 17.23 1.31 2.35
C ASP A 8 17.28 2.84 2.19
N ASN A 9 16.73 3.38 1.09
CA ASN A 9 16.87 4.79 0.73
C ASN A 9 15.55 5.59 0.76
N ILE A 10 14.42 4.96 1.10
CA ILE A 10 13.15 5.68 1.28
C ILE A 10 13.25 6.48 2.59
N PRO A 11 13.10 7.81 2.54
CA PRO A 11 13.07 8.66 3.72
C PRO A 11 11.92 8.31 4.65
N TYR A 12 12.20 8.34 5.96
CA TYR A 12 11.21 8.07 7.00
C TYR A 12 11.32 9.03 8.19
N ASP A 13 12.33 9.90 8.21
CA ASP A 13 12.59 10.88 9.27
C ASP A 13 13.44 12.05 8.74
N GLU A 14 13.45 13.19 9.45
CA GLU A 14 14.04 14.48 9.01
C GLU A 14 15.53 14.40 8.63
N GLY A 15 16.28 13.44 9.18
CA GLY A 15 17.70 13.23 8.87
C GLY A 15 17.98 12.34 7.66
N HIS A 16 16.96 11.69 7.09
CA HIS A 16 17.13 10.73 6.00
C HIS A 16 16.78 11.40 4.66
N VAL A 17 17.79 11.63 3.81
CA VAL A 17 17.61 12.18 2.47
C VAL A 17 17.54 11.05 1.45
N GLY A 18 16.47 11.03 0.66
CA GLY A 18 16.25 10.02 -0.37
C GLY A 18 16.91 10.39 -1.70
N PRO A 19 16.76 9.54 -2.73
CA PRO A 19 17.25 9.82 -4.07
C PRO A 19 16.70 11.12 -4.70
N ASP A 20 15.50 11.56 -4.29
CA ASP A 20 14.92 12.84 -4.69
C ASP A 20 14.97 13.84 -3.52
N PRO A 21 15.94 14.76 -3.49
CA PRO A 21 16.12 15.70 -2.39
C PRO A 21 15.02 16.77 -2.31
N THR A 22 14.14 16.86 -3.32
CA THR A 22 13.01 17.79 -3.30
C THR A 22 11.84 17.26 -2.48
N LYS A 23 11.81 15.94 -2.21
CA LYS A 23 10.73 15.26 -1.48
C LYS A 23 11.12 15.12 -0.03
N LYS A 24 10.44 15.86 0.84
CA LYS A 24 10.78 15.92 2.25
C LYS A 24 9.89 15.03 3.13
N PRO A 25 10.41 14.40 4.19
CA PRO A 25 9.64 13.54 5.08
C PRO A 25 8.46 14.22 5.75
N GLU A 26 8.49 15.53 6.01
CA GLU A 26 7.46 16.21 6.81
C GLU A 26 6.06 16.11 6.18
N ILE A 27 6.00 16.05 4.84
CA ILE A 27 4.75 15.90 4.08
C ILE A 27 4.04 14.58 4.43
N LEU A 28 4.78 13.51 4.78
CA LEU A 28 4.17 12.25 5.20
C LEU A 28 3.42 12.42 6.52
N PHE A 29 3.95 13.20 7.46
CA PHE A 29 3.33 13.43 8.76
C PHE A 29 2.07 14.28 8.65
N ASP A 30 2.05 15.26 7.74
CA ASP A 30 0.84 16.03 7.42
C ASP A 30 -0.25 15.18 6.76
N MET A 31 0.13 14.26 5.87
CA MET A 31 -0.80 13.28 5.31
C MET A 31 -1.38 12.37 6.40
N LEU A 32 -0.55 11.85 7.31
CA LEU A 32 -1.02 11.02 8.44
C LEU A 32 -1.96 11.82 9.37
N ALA A 33 -1.63 13.08 9.67
CA ALA A 33 -2.43 13.96 10.51
C ALA A 33 -3.81 14.29 9.93
N ARG A 34 -3.96 14.28 8.59
CA ARG A 34 -5.27 14.39 7.90
C ARG A 34 -6.06 13.08 7.89
N GLY A 35 -5.42 11.96 8.27
CA GLY A 35 -6.03 10.64 8.25
C GLY A 35 -6.07 10.00 6.86
N ASP A 36 -5.24 10.48 5.92
CA ASP A 36 -5.12 9.96 4.55
C ASP A 36 -4.26 8.69 4.54
N VAL A 37 -4.70 7.67 5.27
CA VAL A 37 -3.91 6.48 5.62
C VAL A 37 -4.24 5.24 4.80
N ALA A 38 -5.13 5.33 3.80
CA ALA A 38 -5.42 4.19 2.92
C ALA A 38 -4.14 3.73 2.21
N GLY A 39 -3.83 2.43 2.28
CA GLY A 39 -2.61 1.84 1.73
C GLY A 39 -1.42 1.88 2.70
N VAL A 40 -1.44 2.71 3.74
CA VAL A 40 -0.30 2.89 4.63
C VAL A 40 -0.25 1.78 5.67
N PHE A 41 0.90 1.10 5.74
CA PHE A 41 1.12 -0.06 6.61
C PHE A 41 0.78 0.23 8.08
N GLN A 42 0.19 -0.74 8.79
CA GLN A 42 -0.25 -0.68 10.21
C GLN A 42 -1.34 0.34 10.56
N VAL A 43 -1.50 1.43 9.80
CA VAL A 43 -2.38 2.55 10.19
C VAL A 43 -3.69 2.66 9.42
N GLU A 44 -3.99 1.72 8.53
CA GLU A 44 -5.24 1.71 7.75
C GLU A 44 -6.52 1.52 8.58
N GLY A 45 -6.43 0.91 9.76
CA GLY A 45 -7.60 0.57 10.58
C GLY A 45 -8.32 1.82 11.07
N ALA A 46 -9.66 1.80 11.12
CA ALA A 46 -10.48 2.97 11.43
C ALA A 46 -10.06 3.68 12.73
N GLY A 47 -9.77 2.92 13.78
CA GLY A 47 -9.36 3.51 15.05
C GLY A 47 -7.91 4.00 15.07
N MET A 48 -6.99 3.37 14.32
CA MET A 48 -5.63 3.89 14.16
C MET A 48 -5.61 5.14 13.29
N ARG A 49 -6.43 5.20 12.23
CA ARG A 49 -6.68 6.43 11.46
C ARG A 49 -7.14 7.57 12.36
N ARG A 50 -8.10 7.30 13.24
CA ARG A 50 -8.57 8.28 14.23
C ARG A 50 -7.45 8.72 15.17
N LEU A 51 -6.64 7.78 15.66
CA LEU A 51 -5.46 8.11 16.46
C LEU A 51 -4.50 9.03 15.69
N MET A 52 -4.23 8.78 14.41
CA MET A 52 -3.34 9.65 13.61
C MET A 52 -3.89 11.08 13.50
N MET A 53 -5.20 11.24 13.32
CA MET A 53 -5.86 12.55 13.26
C MET A 53 -5.86 13.30 14.60
N GLU A 54 -6.08 12.58 15.71
CA GLU A 54 -6.07 13.16 17.07
C GLU A 54 -4.64 13.48 17.51
N MET A 55 -3.70 12.56 17.27
CA MET A 55 -2.29 12.72 17.60
C MET A 55 -1.67 13.82 16.75
N LYS A 56 -1.89 13.85 15.43
CA LYS A 56 -1.15 14.73 14.50
C LYS A 56 0.37 14.53 14.65
N PRO A 57 0.91 13.37 14.22
CA PRO A 57 2.33 13.08 14.36
C PRO A 57 3.19 14.11 13.61
N ARG A 58 4.45 14.27 14.03
CA ARG A 58 5.42 15.24 13.48
C ARG A 58 6.84 14.70 13.32
N ARG A 59 7.14 13.55 13.92
CA ARG A 59 8.45 12.89 13.89
C ARG A 59 8.28 11.38 14.01
N PHE A 60 9.33 10.66 13.65
CA PHE A 60 9.36 9.20 13.63
C PHE A 60 8.93 8.56 14.97
N ASP A 61 9.41 9.09 16.09
CA ASP A 61 9.09 8.58 17.43
C ASP A 61 7.60 8.55 17.76
N HIS A 62 6.80 9.47 17.18
CA HIS A 62 5.35 9.47 17.39
C HIS A 62 4.68 8.25 16.78
N ILE A 63 5.21 7.74 15.66
CA ILE A 63 4.70 6.52 15.02
C ILE A 63 5.07 5.28 15.85
N ILE A 64 6.29 5.23 16.38
CA ILE A 64 6.71 4.18 17.33
C ILE A 64 5.77 4.15 18.54
N ALA A 65 5.47 5.32 19.12
CA ALA A 65 4.57 5.45 20.25
C ALA A 65 3.13 5.07 19.89
N ALA A 66 2.61 5.49 18.74
CA ALA A 66 1.26 5.14 18.30
C ALA A 66 1.07 3.62 18.16
N ILE A 67 2.00 2.94 17.49
CA ILE A 67 2.01 1.47 17.34
C ILE A 67 2.07 0.80 18.73
N SER A 68 2.83 1.40 19.65
CA SER A 68 3.00 0.86 21.00
C SER A 68 1.82 1.12 21.93
N LEU A 69 1.11 2.23 21.79
CA LEU A 69 0.03 2.61 22.71
C LEU A 69 -1.34 2.10 22.27
N TYR A 70 -1.56 1.92 20.96
CA TYR A 70 -2.86 1.53 20.41
C TYR A 70 -3.13 0.01 20.56
N ARG A 71 -3.23 -0.44 21.81
CA ARG A 71 -3.64 -1.80 22.20
C ARG A 71 -4.46 -1.79 23.51
N PRO A 72 -5.30 -2.80 23.75
CA PRO A 72 -6.08 -2.88 24.99
C PRO A 72 -5.18 -2.76 26.25
N GLY A 73 -5.51 -1.84 27.15
CA GLY A 73 -4.70 -1.47 28.32
C GLY A 73 -4.05 -0.10 28.18
N PRO A 74 -2.88 0.02 27.52
CA PRO A 74 -2.15 1.29 27.42
C PRO A 74 -2.85 2.34 26.54
N MET A 75 -3.94 2.00 25.86
CA MET A 75 -4.82 3.00 25.22
C MET A 75 -5.33 4.06 26.19
N GLU A 76 -5.44 3.75 27.49
CA GLU A 76 -5.82 4.73 28.53
C GLU A 76 -4.80 5.88 28.67
N ASN A 77 -3.54 5.66 28.28
CA ASN A 77 -2.49 6.68 28.32
C ASN A 77 -2.48 7.57 27.06
N ILE A 78 -3.20 7.20 26.00
CA ILE A 78 -3.19 7.96 24.72
C ILE A 78 -3.63 9.41 24.91
N PRO A 79 -4.75 9.73 25.61
CA PRO A 79 -5.18 11.11 25.77
C PRO A 79 -4.12 11.98 26.47
N GLU A 80 -3.47 11.44 27.50
CA GLU A 80 -2.42 12.15 28.23
C GLU A 80 -1.14 12.30 27.39
N TYR A 81 -0.77 11.26 26.64
CA TYR A 81 0.34 11.33 25.67
C TYR A 81 0.10 12.44 24.65
N ILE A 82 -1.10 12.49 24.05
CA ILE A 82 -1.47 13.51 23.07
C ILE A 82 -1.44 14.90 23.70
N ARG A 83 -1.99 15.08 24.91
CA ARG A 83 -1.99 16.38 25.61
C ARG A 83 -0.58 16.91 25.83
N ARG A 84 0.31 16.08 26.37
CA ARG A 84 1.71 16.46 26.62
C ARG A 84 2.49 16.67 25.33
N MET A 85 2.28 15.80 24.35
CA MET A 85 2.85 15.93 23.01
C MET A 85 2.44 17.25 22.36
N HIS A 86 1.16 17.61 22.40
CA HIS A 86 0.66 18.86 21.81
C HIS A 86 1.23 20.08 22.50
N SER A 87 1.30 20.06 23.84
CA SER A 87 1.92 21.13 24.62
C SER A 87 3.39 21.33 24.22
N ALA A 88 4.15 20.25 24.06
CA ALA A 88 5.56 20.31 23.68
C ALA A 88 5.78 20.73 22.22
N ILE A 89 5.02 20.15 21.28
CA ILE A 89 5.28 20.29 19.83
C ILE A 89 4.60 21.52 19.23
N TYR A 90 3.37 21.81 19.63
CA TYR A 90 2.57 22.90 19.04
C TYR A 90 2.60 24.16 19.90
N ASP A 91 2.46 24.03 21.23
CA ASP A 91 2.46 25.19 22.14
C ASP A 91 3.87 25.60 22.59
N LYS A 92 4.88 24.76 22.35
CA LYS A 92 6.27 24.93 22.80
C LYS A 92 6.39 25.14 24.31
N LYS A 93 5.57 24.42 25.07
CA LYS A 93 5.55 24.42 26.54
C LYS A 93 5.96 23.05 27.06
N ASP A 94 6.94 23.04 27.94
CA ASP A 94 7.22 21.85 28.74
C ASP A 94 6.23 21.79 29.91
N VAL A 95 5.41 20.75 29.91
CA VAL A 95 4.38 20.49 30.93
C VAL A 95 4.63 19.16 31.63
N VAL A 96 5.76 18.50 31.34
CA VAL A 96 6.08 17.19 31.88
C VAL A 96 6.73 17.37 33.23
N GLU A 97 6.07 16.85 34.27
CA GLU A 97 6.67 16.73 35.59
C GLU A 97 7.23 15.31 35.76
N TYR A 98 8.51 15.23 36.08
CA TYR A 98 9.20 13.98 36.37
C TYR A 98 9.31 13.81 37.90
N HIS A 99 9.17 12.57 38.38
CA HIS A 99 9.42 12.26 39.80
C HIS A 99 10.85 12.63 40.24
N THR A 100 11.79 12.62 39.31
CA THR A 100 13.17 13.10 39.49
C THR A 100 13.75 13.55 38.15
N PRO A 101 14.64 14.56 38.11
CA PRO A 101 15.32 15.00 36.88
C PRO A 101 16.05 13.87 36.14
N ALA A 102 16.50 12.83 36.85
CA ALA A 102 17.19 11.69 36.24
C ALA A 102 16.30 10.87 35.27
N LEU A 103 14.97 11.01 35.32
CA LEU A 103 14.05 10.33 34.40
C LEU A 103 13.90 11.02 33.05
N GLU A 104 14.16 12.32 32.98
CA GLU A 104 14.05 13.11 31.76
C GLU A 104 14.81 12.47 30.56
N PRO A 105 16.10 12.11 30.66
CA PRO A 105 16.83 11.52 29.53
C PRO A 105 16.31 10.14 29.08
N ILE A 106 15.45 9.49 29.88
CA ILE A 106 14.87 8.17 29.58
C ILE A 106 13.45 8.31 29.00
N LEU A 107 12.68 9.28 29.50
CA LEU A 107 11.25 9.41 29.22
C LEU A 107 10.88 10.64 28.37
N LYS A 108 11.83 11.52 28.02
CA LYS A 108 11.56 12.72 27.22
C LYS A 108 10.90 12.41 25.87
N ASP A 109 11.32 11.35 25.19
CA ASP A 109 10.78 10.98 23.86
C ASP A 109 9.35 10.44 23.93
N THR A 110 8.88 10.14 25.14
CA THR A 110 7.52 9.68 25.44
C THR A 110 6.77 10.62 26.38
N TYR A 111 7.23 11.87 26.50
CA TYR A 111 6.59 12.91 27.29
C TYR A 111 6.34 12.52 28.76
N GLY A 112 7.32 11.84 29.36
CA GLY A 112 7.25 11.39 30.76
C GLY A 112 6.36 10.18 30.99
N ILE A 113 5.82 9.56 29.94
CA ILE A 113 4.98 8.35 30.05
C ILE A 113 5.84 7.12 29.77
N LEU A 114 5.75 6.10 30.61
CA LEU A 114 6.36 4.81 30.35
C LEU A 114 5.62 4.08 29.22
N VAL A 115 6.32 3.80 28.12
CA VAL A 115 5.75 3.16 26.91
C VAL A 115 6.56 1.92 26.49
N TYR A 116 7.86 1.91 26.76
CA TYR A 116 8.78 0.86 26.27
C TYR A 116 9.42 0.03 27.39
N GLN A 117 9.68 -1.24 27.10
CA GLN A 117 10.41 -2.15 27.99
C GLN A 117 11.83 -1.66 28.25
N GLU A 118 12.48 -1.09 27.23
CA GLU A 118 13.81 -0.51 27.28
C GLU A 118 13.88 0.68 28.26
N GLN A 119 12.77 1.41 28.48
CA GLN A 119 12.72 2.48 29.48
C GLN A 119 12.79 1.92 30.90
N ILE A 120 12.14 0.79 31.20
CA ILE A 120 12.26 0.14 32.51
C ILE A 120 13.70 -0.30 32.73
N ILE A 121 14.32 -0.90 31.72
CA ILE A 121 15.70 -1.39 31.79
C ILE A 121 16.63 -0.23 32.14
N ARG A 122 16.49 0.91 31.44
CA ARG A 122 17.27 2.13 31.71
C ARG A 122 16.97 2.73 33.08
N ILE A 123 15.71 2.74 33.53
CA ILE A 123 15.38 3.23 34.88
C ILE A 123 16.07 2.38 35.94
N ALA A 124 16.02 1.05 35.82
CA ALA A 124 16.65 0.15 36.78
C ALA A 124 18.18 0.30 36.79
N SER A 125 18.83 0.40 35.62
CA SER A 125 20.29 0.59 35.54
C SER A 125 20.74 1.97 36.01
N ASP A 126 20.09 3.03 35.52
CA ASP A 126 20.56 4.40 35.67
C ASP A 126 20.22 4.90 37.09
N LEU A 127 19.05 4.56 37.63
CA LEU A 127 18.60 5.05 38.94
C LEU A 127 18.92 4.09 40.09
N ALA A 128 18.94 2.77 39.87
CA ALA A 128 19.13 1.79 40.96
C ALA A 128 20.40 0.94 40.84
N GLY A 129 21.17 1.07 39.75
CA GLY A 129 22.44 0.38 39.58
C GLY A 129 22.35 -1.10 39.25
N TYR A 130 21.25 -1.51 38.61
CA TYR A 130 21.13 -2.86 38.06
C TYR A 130 22.16 -3.10 36.95
N GLU A 131 22.70 -4.31 36.90
CA GLU A 131 23.41 -4.78 35.71
C GLU A 131 22.42 -4.99 34.55
N PRO A 132 22.82 -4.81 33.29
CA PRO A 132 21.91 -4.91 32.13
C PRO A 132 21.12 -6.23 32.06
N GLY A 133 21.74 -7.35 32.45
CA GLY A 133 21.08 -8.66 32.51
C GLY A 133 20.06 -8.79 33.64
N GLU A 134 20.28 -8.09 34.77
CA GLU A 134 19.37 -8.08 35.90
C GLU A 134 18.16 -7.17 35.65
N ALA A 135 18.34 -6.09 34.89
CA ALA A 135 17.26 -5.19 34.53
C ALA A 135 16.22 -5.88 33.62
N ASP A 136 16.62 -6.82 32.76
CA ASP A 136 15.67 -7.67 31.99
C ASP A 136 14.87 -8.63 32.90
N MET A 137 15.41 -8.98 34.08
CA MET A 137 14.68 -9.83 35.03
C MET A 137 13.45 -9.14 35.61
N ILE A 138 13.46 -7.81 35.74
CA ILE A 138 12.26 -7.02 36.12
C ILE A 138 11.16 -7.24 35.08
N ARG A 139 11.49 -7.15 33.78
CA ARG A 139 10.54 -7.40 32.69
C ARG A 139 9.96 -8.82 32.75
N LYS A 140 10.80 -9.83 33.00
CA LYS A 140 10.36 -11.24 33.15
C LYS A 140 9.48 -11.46 34.39
N ALA A 141 9.82 -10.82 35.51
CA ALA A 141 9.08 -10.91 36.77
C ALA A 141 7.65 -10.37 36.60
N VAL A 142 7.51 -9.23 35.91
CA VAL A 142 6.19 -8.65 35.66
C VAL A 142 5.38 -9.52 34.69
N SER A 143 5.99 -9.99 33.60
CA SER A 143 5.32 -10.81 32.59
C SER A 143 4.72 -12.10 33.19
N LYS A 144 5.40 -12.69 34.19
CA LYS A 144 4.98 -13.92 34.87
C LYS A 144 4.07 -13.68 36.08
N LYS A 145 3.76 -12.42 36.43
CA LYS A 145 2.90 -12.02 37.57
C LYS A 145 3.30 -12.67 38.91
N LYS A 146 4.59 -12.93 39.13
CA LYS A 146 5.07 -13.56 40.36
C LYS A 146 5.28 -12.49 41.44
N ARG A 147 4.34 -12.39 42.38
CA ARG A 147 4.37 -11.41 43.48
C ARG A 147 5.70 -11.41 44.24
N ASP A 148 6.18 -12.58 44.65
CA ASP A 148 7.43 -12.70 45.41
C ASP A 148 8.66 -12.14 44.67
N LEU A 149 8.69 -12.27 43.34
CA LEU A 149 9.76 -11.69 42.51
C LEU A 149 9.60 -10.18 42.34
N MET A 150 8.37 -9.70 42.21
CA MET A 150 8.08 -8.26 42.17
C MET A 150 8.48 -7.57 43.46
N ASP A 151 8.14 -8.16 44.62
CA ASP A 151 8.50 -7.61 45.93
C ASP A 151 10.02 -7.61 46.16
N LYS A 152 10.71 -8.67 45.68
CA LYS A 152 12.17 -8.74 45.69
C LYS A 152 12.78 -7.62 44.86
N HIS A 153 12.33 -7.44 43.61
CA HIS A 153 12.85 -6.38 42.75
C HIS A 153 12.46 -4.98 43.24
N ARG A 154 11.29 -4.82 43.85
CA ARG A 154 10.88 -3.56 44.49
C ARG A 154 11.84 -3.15 45.58
N SER A 155 12.18 -4.10 46.45
CA SER A 155 13.12 -3.87 47.56
C SER A 155 14.51 -3.52 47.00
N GLN A 156 15.03 -4.33 46.08
CA GLN A 156 16.33 -4.10 45.46
C GLN A 156 16.40 -2.77 44.70
N PHE A 157 15.36 -2.40 43.94
CA PHE A 157 15.28 -1.11 43.27
C PHE A 157 15.29 0.05 44.26
N THR A 158 14.47 -0.04 45.32
CA THR A 158 14.37 1.01 46.35
C THR A 158 15.72 1.19 47.06
N ASP A 159 16.35 0.09 47.47
CA ASP A 159 17.65 0.15 48.16
C ASP A 159 18.74 0.73 47.25
N GLY A 160 18.81 0.30 46.00
CA GLY A 160 19.78 0.80 45.02
C GLY A 160 19.56 2.28 44.67
N ALA A 161 18.31 2.69 44.50
CA ALA A 161 17.94 4.08 44.20
C ALA A 161 18.19 5.02 45.38
N MET A 162 17.89 4.58 46.60
CA MET A 162 18.20 5.34 47.82
C MET A 162 19.71 5.48 48.03
N ALA A 163 20.49 4.43 47.75
CA ALA A 163 21.95 4.50 47.79
C ALA A 163 22.54 5.52 46.79
N ARG A 164 21.78 5.87 45.75
CA ARG A 164 22.12 6.89 44.74
C ARG A 164 21.48 8.26 45.01
N GLY A 165 20.88 8.46 46.19
CA GLY A 165 20.41 9.76 46.67
C GLY A 165 18.95 10.09 46.37
N LEU A 166 18.14 9.13 45.91
CA LEU A 166 16.69 9.34 45.76
C LEU A 166 15.96 9.11 47.09
N SER A 167 14.90 9.89 47.34
CA SER A 167 14.05 9.67 48.53
C SER A 167 13.20 8.42 48.35
N ARG A 168 12.75 7.83 49.47
CA ARG A 168 11.88 6.65 49.44
C ARG A 168 10.57 6.94 48.70
N GLU A 169 9.99 8.12 48.91
CA GLU A 169 8.74 8.55 48.28
C GLU A 169 8.88 8.59 46.74
N VAL A 170 10.00 9.12 46.24
CA VAL A 170 10.31 9.12 44.80
C VAL A 170 10.50 7.69 44.28
N CYS A 171 11.20 6.84 45.02
CA CYS A 171 11.41 5.44 44.63
C CYS A 171 10.08 4.67 44.53
N GLU A 172 9.19 4.86 45.50
CA GLU A 172 7.86 4.24 45.52
C GLU A 172 6.97 4.73 44.37
N ALA A 173 7.01 6.03 44.05
CA ALA A 173 6.28 6.60 42.92
C ALA A 173 6.76 5.99 41.58
N ILE A 174 8.08 5.96 41.36
CA ILE A 174 8.67 5.36 40.14
C ILE A 174 8.34 3.88 40.04
N TRP A 175 8.42 3.15 41.15
CA TRP A 175 8.07 1.73 41.17
C TRP A 175 6.58 1.50 40.86
N GLY A 176 5.71 2.37 41.38
CA GLY A 176 4.28 2.35 41.05
C GLY A 176 4.02 2.49 39.55
N ASP A 177 4.73 3.39 38.88
CA ASP A 177 4.64 3.55 37.43
C ASP A 177 5.17 2.31 36.69
N ILE A 178 6.28 1.71 37.14
CA ILE A 178 6.81 0.47 36.57
C ILE A 178 5.80 -0.68 36.71
N GLU A 179 5.17 -0.84 37.88
CA GLU A 179 4.18 -1.89 38.12
C GLU A 179 2.92 -1.74 37.25
N PHE A 180 2.43 -0.51 37.13
CA PHE A 180 1.29 -0.19 36.26
C PHE A 180 1.65 -0.49 34.80
N PHE A 181 2.81 -0.02 34.36
CA PHE A 181 3.25 -0.11 32.98
C PHE A 181 3.65 -1.52 32.55
N ALA A 182 4.30 -2.30 33.40
CA ALA A 182 4.93 -3.53 32.95
C ALA A 182 3.93 -4.66 32.59
N ARG A 183 2.64 -4.47 32.87
CA ARG A 183 1.54 -5.27 32.28
C ARG A 183 1.36 -5.04 30.77
N TYR A 184 1.83 -3.90 30.29
CA TYR A 184 1.48 -3.33 28.99
C TYR A 184 2.69 -2.77 28.25
N GLY A 185 3.91 -3.04 28.66
CA GLY A 185 5.09 -2.48 28.00
C GLY A 185 5.42 -3.10 26.65
N PHE A 186 5.79 -2.25 25.68
CA PHE A 186 6.19 -2.73 24.35
C PHE A 186 7.68 -2.80 24.16
N ASN A 187 8.12 -3.68 23.27
CA ASN A 187 9.50 -3.68 22.80
C ASN A 187 9.69 -2.53 21.79
N LYS A 188 10.56 -1.56 22.10
CA LYS A 188 10.79 -0.37 21.24
C LYS A 188 11.42 -0.76 19.91
N ALA A 189 12.38 -1.70 19.90
CA ALA A 189 13.06 -2.13 18.67
C ALA A 189 12.05 -2.66 17.64
N HIS A 190 11.16 -3.56 18.07
CA HIS A 190 10.10 -4.10 17.21
C HIS A 190 9.12 -3.02 16.71
N ALA A 191 8.70 -2.08 17.58
CA ALA A 191 7.88 -0.96 17.14
C ALA A 191 8.61 -0.06 16.13
N ALA A 192 9.91 0.19 16.33
CA ALA A 192 10.71 1.02 15.44
C ALA A 192 10.83 0.42 14.04
N ASP A 193 11.04 -0.89 13.93
CA ASP A 193 11.13 -1.57 12.63
C ASP A 193 9.82 -1.46 11.84
N TYR A 194 8.67 -1.61 12.51
CA TYR A 194 7.36 -1.47 11.88
C TYR A 194 7.00 0.00 11.60
N ALA A 195 7.41 0.91 12.48
CA ALA A 195 7.27 2.36 12.25
C ALA A 195 8.06 2.79 11.01
N LYS A 196 9.24 2.21 10.77
CA LYS A 196 10.03 2.47 9.56
C LYS A 196 9.23 2.13 8.31
N VAL A 197 8.67 0.93 8.22
CA VAL A 197 7.83 0.53 7.06
C VAL A 197 6.57 1.41 6.94
N THR A 198 5.98 1.78 8.07
CA THR A 198 4.82 2.69 8.11
C THR A 198 5.17 4.05 7.51
N CYS A 199 6.27 4.66 7.93
CA CYS A 199 6.73 5.94 7.39
C CYS A 199 7.18 5.83 5.93
N GLN A 200 7.84 4.74 5.52
CA GLN A 200 8.28 4.54 4.14
C GLN A 200 7.09 4.42 3.17
N THR A 201 6.07 3.65 3.56
CA THR A 201 4.83 3.55 2.79
C THR A 201 4.07 4.87 2.74
N ALA A 202 4.00 5.59 3.86
CA ALA A 202 3.42 6.93 3.91
C ALA A 202 4.17 7.94 3.03
N PHE A 203 5.51 7.88 3.01
CA PHE A 203 6.36 8.74 2.18
C PHE A 203 6.08 8.52 0.69
N LEU A 204 6.08 7.27 0.23
CA LEU A 204 5.83 6.95 -1.17
C LEU A 204 4.43 7.42 -1.59
N LYS A 205 3.42 7.20 -0.75
CA LYS A 205 2.07 7.69 -1.02
C LYS A 205 2.00 9.22 -1.09
N ALA A 206 2.64 9.91 -0.14
CA ALA A 206 2.58 11.36 -0.06
C ALA A 206 3.23 12.05 -1.28
N HIS A 207 4.28 11.44 -1.85
CA HIS A 207 5.11 12.08 -2.88
C HIS A 207 4.93 11.51 -4.28
N TYR A 208 4.49 10.25 -4.40
CA TYR A 208 4.28 9.51 -5.66
C TYR A 208 2.95 8.74 -5.60
N PRO A 209 1.81 9.43 -5.41
CA PRO A 209 0.53 8.79 -5.13
C PRO A 209 0.02 7.94 -6.31
N VAL A 210 0.32 8.31 -7.56
CA VAL A 210 -0.11 7.57 -8.76
C VAL A 210 0.59 6.22 -8.82
N GLU A 211 1.92 6.21 -8.70
CA GLU A 211 2.76 5.01 -8.68
C GLU A 211 2.43 4.13 -7.48
N TYR A 212 2.29 4.75 -6.30
CA TYR A 212 1.99 4.03 -5.08
C TYR A 212 0.62 3.37 -5.13
N LEU A 213 -0.44 4.09 -5.53
CA LEU A 213 -1.77 3.50 -5.63
C LEU A 213 -1.88 2.47 -6.74
N THR A 214 -1.18 2.65 -7.87
CA THR A 214 -1.09 1.60 -8.91
C THR A 214 -0.50 0.33 -8.32
N ALA A 215 0.61 0.43 -7.58
CA ALA A 215 1.22 -0.72 -6.92
C ALA A 215 0.28 -1.38 -5.90
N MET A 216 -0.40 -0.58 -5.07
CA MET A 216 -1.36 -1.10 -4.08
C MET A 216 -2.56 -1.79 -4.74
N LEU A 217 -3.09 -1.24 -5.83
CA LEU A 217 -4.16 -1.85 -6.62
C LEU A 217 -3.72 -3.17 -7.24
N SER A 218 -2.49 -3.26 -7.75
CA SER A 218 -1.93 -4.49 -8.33
C SER A 218 -1.68 -5.57 -7.28
N VAL A 219 -1.07 -5.22 -6.14
CA VAL A 219 -0.82 -6.18 -5.04
C VAL A 219 -2.14 -6.76 -4.49
N GLU A 220 -3.17 -5.93 -4.38
CA GLU A 220 -4.47 -6.32 -3.83
C GLU A 220 -5.52 -6.63 -4.92
N ARG A 221 -5.13 -6.87 -6.17
CA ARG A 221 -6.07 -7.05 -7.30
C ARG A 221 -7.11 -8.15 -7.09
N ASP A 222 -6.74 -9.19 -6.34
CA ASP A 222 -7.58 -10.34 -6.01
C ASP A 222 -8.51 -10.06 -4.81
N ASN A 223 -8.35 -8.92 -4.14
CA ASN A 223 -9.13 -8.48 -2.99
C ASN A 223 -10.06 -7.33 -3.36
N THR A 224 -11.29 -7.66 -3.77
CA THR A 224 -12.28 -6.67 -4.23
C THR A 224 -12.55 -5.55 -3.21
N GLU A 225 -12.51 -5.84 -1.91
CA GLU A 225 -12.73 -4.82 -0.88
C GLU A 225 -11.60 -3.79 -0.85
N LYS A 226 -10.35 -4.26 -0.93
CA LYS A 226 -9.16 -3.41 -1.00
C LYS A 226 -9.07 -2.63 -2.31
N VAL A 227 -9.36 -3.27 -3.45
CA VAL A 227 -9.46 -2.60 -4.75
C VAL A 227 -10.46 -1.45 -4.67
N ARG A 228 -11.67 -1.69 -4.14
CA ARG A 228 -12.67 -0.63 -3.95
C ARG A 228 -12.16 0.51 -3.07
N ARG A 229 -11.45 0.18 -1.98
CA ARG A 229 -10.90 1.18 -1.06
C ARG A 229 -9.84 2.05 -1.74
N TYR A 230 -8.89 1.45 -2.45
CA TYR A 230 -7.81 2.18 -3.12
C TYR A 230 -8.29 2.91 -4.37
N PHE A 231 -9.31 2.39 -5.06
CA PHE A 231 -10.00 3.11 -6.12
C PHE A 231 -10.66 4.40 -5.61
N ALA A 232 -11.35 4.33 -4.46
CA ALA A 232 -11.91 5.52 -3.82
C ALA A 232 -10.82 6.52 -3.40
N GLU A 233 -9.69 6.00 -2.89
CA GLU A 233 -8.54 6.84 -2.55
C GLU A 233 -7.95 7.55 -3.76
N ALA A 234 -7.79 6.86 -4.89
CA ALA A 234 -7.32 7.45 -6.14
C ALA A 234 -8.23 8.60 -6.57
N LYS A 235 -9.54 8.40 -6.55
CA LYS A 235 -10.53 9.46 -6.83
C LYS A 235 -10.41 10.65 -5.88
N ASN A 236 -10.29 10.40 -4.58
CA ASN A 236 -10.13 11.48 -3.57
C ASN A 236 -8.86 12.31 -3.80
N LEU A 237 -7.81 11.70 -4.33
CA LEU A 237 -6.56 12.37 -4.69
C LEU A 237 -6.59 13.02 -6.08
N GLY A 238 -7.73 12.96 -6.79
CA GLY A 238 -7.87 13.48 -8.15
C GLY A 238 -7.08 12.68 -9.20
N ILE A 239 -6.84 11.39 -8.93
CA ILE A 239 -6.16 10.45 -9.82
C ILE A 239 -7.21 9.67 -10.58
N ASP A 240 -7.16 9.77 -11.91
CA ASP A 240 -8.08 9.05 -12.77
C ASP A 240 -7.74 7.56 -12.80
N VAL A 241 -8.77 6.72 -12.69
CA VAL A 241 -8.68 5.28 -12.88
C VAL A 241 -9.59 4.90 -14.04
N GLY A 242 -9.00 4.54 -15.18
CA GLY A 242 -9.72 4.21 -16.41
C GLY A 242 -10.19 2.76 -16.42
N PRO A 243 -11.23 2.42 -17.22
CA PRO A 243 -11.73 1.05 -17.35
C PRO A 243 -10.69 0.13 -17.97
N PRO A 244 -10.80 -1.20 -17.78
CA PRO A 244 -9.94 -2.14 -18.48
C PRO A 244 -10.22 -2.10 -19.98
N GLU A 245 -9.20 -2.34 -20.80
CA GLU A 245 -9.32 -2.34 -22.26
C GLU A 245 -8.41 -3.41 -22.88
N ILE A 246 -8.89 -4.07 -23.93
CA ILE A 246 -8.28 -5.28 -24.49
C ILE A 246 -6.84 -5.09 -24.98
N ASN A 247 -6.50 -3.92 -25.52
CA ASN A 247 -5.20 -3.64 -26.13
C ASN A 247 -4.19 -2.98 -25.19
N SER A 248 -4.63 -2.34 -24.10
CA SER A 248 -3.79 -1.53 -23.22
C SER A 248 -3.67 -2.10 -21.81
N SER A 249 -4.68 -2.81 -21.29
CA SER A 249 -4.62 -3.36 -19.94
C SER A 249 -3.67 -4.54 -19.82
N GLY A 250 -2.82 -4.52 -18.81
CA GLY A 250 -2.06 -5.69 -18.36
C GLY A 250 -2.90 -6.64 -17.50
N LEU A 251 -2.26 -7.65 -16.94
CA LEU A 251 -2.86 -8.47 -15.87
C LEU A 251 -3.05 -7.63 -14.60
N ASP A 252 -2.00 -6.88 -14.25
CA ASP A 252 -1.97 -5.91 -13.15
C ASP A 252 -2.45 -4.52 -13.59
N PHE A 253 -2.71 -3.64 -12.62
CA PHE A 253 -2.94 -2.23 -12.90
C PHE A 253 -1.65 -1.60 -13.42
N THR A 254 -1.78 -0.74 -14.42
CA THR A 254 -0.64 -0.06 -15.06
C THR A 254 -0.87 1.45 -15.10
N ILE A 255 0.20 2.21 -15.24
CA ILE A 255 0.11 3.65 -15.50
C ILE A 255 0.12 3.85 -17.01
N GLU A 256 -0.82 4.61 -17.51
CA GLU A 256 -0.88 5.05 -18.89
C GLU A 256 -0.48 6.52 -18.99
N ASP A 257 0.63 6.75 -19.70
CA ASP A 257 1.15 8.08 -20.03
C ASP A 257 0.56 8.55 -21.37
N GLY A 258 0.17 9.83 -21.47
CA GLY A 258 -0.29 10.40 -22.76
C GLY A 258 -1.50 11.34 -22.70
N GLY A 259 -2.10 11.56 -21.52
CA GLY A 259 -3.11 12.59 -21.28
C GLY A 259 -2.55 13.87 -20.65
N GLU A 260 -3.44 14.81 -20.29
CA GLU A 260 -3.07 15.99 -19.48
C GLU A 260 -2.53 15.58 -18.08
N ARG A 261 -2.93 14.39 -17.61
CA ARG A 261 -2.51 13.77 -16.34
C ARG A 261 -2.31 12.26 -16.54
N PRO A 262 -1.43 11.60 -15.76
CA PRO A 262 -1.28 10.15 -15.79
C PRO A 262 -2.56 9.46 -15.30
N LEU A 263 -2.94 8.39 -16.00
CA LEU A 263 -4.14 7.59 -15.74
C LEU A 263 -3.71 6.22 -15.19
N ILE A 264 -4.40 5.72 -14.16
CA ILE A 264 -4.26 4.32 -13.77
C ILE A 264 -5.19 3.47 -14.64
N ARG A 265 -4.64 2.59 -15.46
CA ARG A 265 -5.40 1.63 -16.28
C ARG A 265 -5.77 0.41 -15.44
N PHE A 266 -7.06 0.05 -15.43
CA PHE A 266 -7.53 -1.14 -14.71
C PHE A 266 -6.85 -2.41 -15.23
N GLY A 267 -6.36 -3.25 -14.32
CA GLY A 267 -5.79 -4.55 -14.66
C GLY A 267 -6.86 -5.59 -14.99
N LEU A 268 -6.65 -6.39 -16.04
CA LEU A 268 -7.58 -7.46 -16.43
C LEU A 268 -7.73 -8.50 -15.32
N GLY A 269 -6.68 -8.74 -14.53
CA GLY A 269 -6.67 -9.71 -13.44
C GLY A 269 -7.62 -9.35 -12.28
N ALA A 270 -8.02 -8.08 -12.15
CA ALA A 270 -8.97 -7.64 -11.15
C ALA A 270 -10.45 -7.87 -11.56
N ILE A 271 -10.69 -8.33 -12.79
CA ILE A 271 -12.04 -8.67 -13.27
C ILE A 271 -12.48 -9.98 -12.63
N LYS A 272 -13.60 -9.96 -11.89
CA LYS A 272 -14.15 -11.17 -11.27
C LYS A 272 -14.43 -12.24 -12.32
N ASN A 273 -14.30 -13.51 -11.94
CA ASN A 273 -14.56 -14.65 -12.82
C ASN A 273 -13.75 -14.69 -14.14
N ALA A 274 -12.74 -13.83 -14.31
CA ALA A 274 -11.77 -13.88 -15.40
C ALA A 274 -10.43 -14.41 -14.87
N GLY A 275 -10.27 -15.74 -14.84
CA GLY A 275 -9.07 -16.36 -14.28
C GLY A 275 -7.79 -15.98 -15.04
N ALA A 276 -6.69 -15.79 -14.31
CA ALA A 276 -5.41 -15.35 -14.87
C ALA A 276 -4.94 -16.19 -16.08
N ALA A 277 -5.12 -17.51 -16.07
CA ALA A 277 -4.74 -18.37 -17.20
C ALA A 277 -5.52 -18.03 -18.50
N ALA A 278 -6.81 -17.70 -18.39
CA ALA A 278 -7.62 -17.31 -19.53
C ALA A 278 -7.18 -15.95 -20.09
N LEU A 279 -6.88 -15.00 -19.18
CA LEU A 279 -6.40 -13.66 -19.54
C LEU A 279 -5.01 -13.68 -20.16
N MET A 280 -4.09 -14.49 -19.63
CA MET A 280 -2.74 -14.64 -20.17
C MET A 280 -2.74 -15.15 -21.61
N THR A 281 -3.69 -16.01 -21.98
CA THR A 281 -3.84 -16.46 -23.38
C THR A 281 -4.07 -15.29 -24.34
N ILE A 282 -4.79 -14.26 -23.90
CA ILE A 282 -5.05 -13.05 -24.67
C ILE A 282 -3.85 -12.10 -24.63
N ILE A 283 -3.27 -11.90 -23.45
CA ILE A 283 -2.16 -10.96 -23.23
C ILE A 283 -0.89 -11.42 -23.97
N GLU A 284 -0.52 -12.69 -23.84
CA GLU A 284 0.67 -13.26 -24.51
C GLU A 284 0.55 -13.17 -26.04
N GLU A 285 -0.64 -13.47 -26.59
CA GLU A 285 -0.91 -13.34 -28.01
C GLU A 285 -0.85 -11.87 -28.49
N ARG A 286 -1.32 -10.93 -27.67
CA ARG A 286 -1.21 -9.49 -27.93
C ARG A 286 0.24 -9.02 -27.88
N GLU A 287 1.04 -9.48 -26.92
CA GLU A 287 2.45 -9.10 -26.79
C GLU A 287 3.30 -9.66 -27.92
N ALA A 288 3.03 -10.90 -28.36
CA ALA A 288 3.75 -11.53 -29.45
C ALA A 288 3.44 -10.90 -30.83
N ASN A 289 2.17 -10.57 -31.07
CA ASN A 289 1.69 -10.20 -32.42
C ASN A 289 1.09 -8.78 -32.52
N GLY A 290 1.21 -7.97 -31.47
CA GLY A 290 0.72 -6.59 -31.40
C GLY A 290 -0.77 -6.46 -31.04
N PRO A 291 -1.30 -5.23 -30.94
CA PRO A 291 -2.69 -4.98 -30.57
C PRO A 291 -3.69 -5.56 -31.58
N PHE A 292 -4.85 -5.97 -31.11
CA PHE A 292 -5.97 -6.42 -31.93
C PHE A 292 -6.66 -5.23 -32.60
N LYS A 293 -6.78 -5.25 -33.93
CA LYS A 293 -7.43 -4.16 -34.69
C LYS A 293 -8.95 -4.30 -34.74
N SER A 294 -9.47 -5.51 -34.55
CA SER A 294 -10.90 -5.78 -34.52
C SER A 294 -11.25 -7.06 -33.76
N LEU A 295 -12.54 -7.23 -33.45
CA LEU A 295 -13.09 -8.46 -32.89
C LEU A 295 -12.80 -9.70 -33.74
N GLN A 296 -12.85 -9.57 -35.07
CA GLN A 296 -12.53 -10.68 -35.97
C GLN A 296 -11.07 -11.10 -35.86
N GLU A 297 -10.16 -10.14 -35.67
CA GLU A 297 -8.75 -10.43 -35.47
C GLU A 297 -8.52 -11.16 -34.14
N LEU A 298 -9.19 -10.74 -33.06
CA LEU A 298 -9.18 -11.46 -31.79
C LEU A 298 -9.67 -12.91 -31.95
N CYS A 299 -10.79 -13.12 -32.64
CA CYS A 299 -11.34 -14.47 -32.86
C CYS A 299 -10.41 -15.41 -33.63
N LYS A 300 -9.63 -14.85 -34.57
CA LYS A 300 -8.66 -15.59 -35.39
C LYS A 300 -7.36 -15.90 -34.65
N ARG A 301 -6.89 -14.96 -33.84
CA ARG A 301 -5.60 -15.06 -33.13
C ARG A 301 -5.71 -15.84 -31.83
N VAL A 302 -6.83 -15.69 -31.12
CA VAL A 302 -7.07 -16.34 -29.83
C VAL A 302 -8.22 -17.34 -29.96
N ASP A 303 -8.00 -18.58 -29.50
CA ASP A 303 -9.08 -19.56 -29.37
C ASP A 303 -9.95 -19.21 -28.16
N LEU A 304 -11.04 -18.49 -28.41
CA LEU A 304 -11.94 -18.00 -27.36
C LEU A 304 -12.66 -19.13 -26.61
N LYS A 305 -12.71 -20.35 -27.18
CA LYS A 305 -13.22 -21.52 -26.47
C LYS A 305 -12.31 -21.92 -25.30
N ARG A 306 -10.99 -21.74 -25.45
CA ARG A 306 -10.00 -21.99 -24.38
C ARG A 306 -10.02 -20.92 -23.30
N VAL A 307 -10.31 -19.67 -23.67
CA VAL A 307 -10.53 -18.57 -22.71
C VAL A 307 -11.78 -18.87 -21.87
N GLY A 308 -12.84 -19.34 -22.51
CA GLY A 308 -14.09 -19.76 -21.86
C GLY A 308 -15.14 -18.66 -21.79
N LYS A 309 -16.41 -19.06 -21.83
CA LYS A 309 -17.56 -18.14 -21.90
C LYS A 309 -17.68 -17.23 -20.67
N ARG A 310 -17.39 -17.75 -19.48
CA ARG A 310 -17.56 -17.01 -18.21
C ARG A 310 -16.56 -15.84 -18.08
N PRO A 311 -15.25 -16.01 -18.34
CA PRO A 311 -14.33 -14.88 -18.44
C PRO A 311 -14.77 -13.84 -19.48
N LEU A 312 -15.17 -14.25 -20.68
CA LEU A 312 -15.60 -13.32 -21.75
C LEU A 312 -16.86 -12.54 -21.37
N GLU A 313 -17.82 -13.18 -20.68
CA GLU A 313 -19.00 -12.51 -20.11
C GLU A 313 -18.57 -11.40 -19.14
N TYR A 314 -17.65 -11.69 -18.22
CA TYR A 314 -17.22 -10.72 -17.22
C TYR A 314 -16.31 -9.63 -17.79
N MET A 315 -15.50 -9.94 -18.80
CA MET A 315 -14.77 -8.94 -19.58
C MET A 315 -15.73 -8.00 -20.31
N THR A 316 -16.84 -8.54 -20.84
CA THR A 316 -17.89 -7.74 -21.47
C THR A 316 -18.57 -6.81 -20.47
N LYS A 317 -19.00 -7.35 -19.32
CA LYS A 317 -19.59 -6.57 -18.22
C LYS A 317 -18.62 -5.50 -17.69
N GLY A 318 -17.34 -5.82 -17.63
CA GLY A 318 -16.24 -4.92 -17.28
C GLY A 318 -15.80 -3.97 -18.39
N ARG A 319 -16.51 -3.91 -19.53
CA ARG A 319 -16.27 -2.95 -20.64
C ARG A 319 -14.95 -3.11 -21.39
N VAL A 320 -14.31 -4.27 -21.30
CA VAL A 320 -13.01 -4.55 -21.94
C VAL A 320 -13.05 -4.35 -23.47
N PHE A 321 -14.23 -4.52 -24.08
CA PHE A 321 -14.43 -4.47 -25.54
C PHE A 321 -15.11 -3.20 -26.05
N ASP A 322 -15.21 -2.14 -25.22
CA ASP A 322 -15.92 -0.89 -25.58
C ASP A 322 -15.34 -0.20 -26.84
N ALA A 323 -14.10 -0.51 -27.22
CA ALA A 323 -13.48 -0.05 -28.48
C ALA A 323 -14.16 -0.59 -29.75
N TRP A 324 -14.89 -1.71 -29.67
CA TRP A 324 -15.49 -2.39 -30.82
C TRP A 324 -17.02 -2.45 -30.77
N GLY A 325 -17.63 -2.26 -29.61
CA GLY A 325 -19.07 -2.33 -29.44
C GLY A 325 -19.49 -2.23 -27.99
N THR A 326 -20.79 -2.12 -27.75
CA THR A 326 -21.34 -1.95 -26.40
C THR A 326 -21.41 -3.28 -25.63
N PRO A 327 -21.41 -3.26 -24.29
CA PRO A 327 -21.59 -4.47 -23.49
C PRO A 327 -22.85 -5.26 -23.87
N VAL A 328 -23.94 -4.57 -24.23
CA VAL A 328 -25.19 -5.19 -24.68
C VAL A 328 -24.99 -6.03 -25.95
N GLN A 329 -24.28 -5.49 -26.95
CA GLN A 329 -24.00 -6.20 -28.19
C GLN A 329 -23.12 -7.43 -27.96
N PHE A 330 -22.09 -7.29 -27.11
CA PHE A 330 -21.21 -8.41 -26.79
C PHE A 330 -21.91 -9.50 -25.99
N MET A 331 -22.79 -9.13 -25.06
CA MET A 331 -23.60 -10.10 -24.30
C MET A 331 -24.55 -10.88 -25.23
N ASP A 332 -25.22 -10.21 -26.18
CA ASP A 332 -26.05 -10.87 -27.19
C ASP A 332 -25.25 -11.79 -28.13
N ALA A 333 -24.03 -11.35 -28.48
CA ALA A 333 -23.20 -12.03 -29.47
C ALA A 333 -22.28 -13.12 -28.90
N LEU A 334 -22.22 -13.30 -27.57
CA LEU A 334 -21.18 -14.08 -26.92
C LEU A 334 -21.04 -15.51 -27.48
N ASP A 335 -22.16 -16.23 -27.65
CA ASP A 335 -22.16 -17.57 -28.23
C ASP A 335 -21.76 -17.58 -29.71
N ARG A 336 -22.19 -16.57 -30.48
CA ARG A 336 -21.82 -16.43 -31.89
C ARG A 336 -20.32 -16.18 -32.05
N ILE A 337 -19.75 -15.32 -31.20
CA ILE A 337 -18.32 -14.98 -31.17
C ILE A 337 -17.48 -16.23 -30.86
N VAL A 338 -17.83 -16.99 -29.81
CA VAL A 338 -17.10 -18.20 -29.43
C VAL A 338 -17.19 -19.28 -30.51
N ASN A 339 -18.36 -19.47 -31.12
CA ASN A 339 -18.55 -20.43 -32.20
C ASN A 339 -17.78 -20.05 -33.46
N PHE A 340 -17.78 -18.76 -33.82
CA PHE A 340 -17.01 -18.25 -34.94
C PHE A 340 -15.50 -18.47 -34.73
N SER A 341 -14.95 -18.06 -33.59
CA SER A 341 -13.55 -18.32 -33.22
C SER A 341 -13.22 -19.81 -33.31
N SER A 342 -14.07 -20.68 -32.73
CA SER A 342 -13.87 -22.14 -32.79
C SER A 342 -13.80 -22.67 -34.23
N SER A 343 -14.64 -22.15 -35.13
CA SER A 343 -14.65 -22.56 -36.54
C SER A 343 -13.39 -22.11 -37.30
N GLU A 344 -12.87 -20.91 -37.01
CA GLU A 344 -11.63 -20.41 -37.62
C GLU A 344 -10.42 -21.26 -37.20
N HIS A 345 -10.31 -21.61 -35.92
CA HIS A 345 -9.23 -22.48 -35.41
C HIS A 345 -9.35 -23.93 -35.90
N ALA A 346 -10.57 -24.45 -36.05
CA ALA A 346 -10.81 -25.77 -36.66
C ALA A 346 -10.41 -25.81 -38.15
N ALA A 347 -10.73 -24.77 -38.92
CA ALA A 347 -10.33 -24.66 -40.32
C ALA A 347 -8.80 -24.54 -40.47
N ALA A 348 -8.15 -23.75 -39.61
CA ALA A 348 -6.69 -23.61 -39.61
C ALA A 348 -5.97 -24.92 -39.26
N SER A 349 -6.42 -25.63 -38.22
CA SER A 349 -5.82 -26.90 -37.77
C SER A 349 -5.99 -28.06 -38.75
N THR A 350 -7.06 -28.06 -39.55
CA THR A 350 -7.30 -29.10 -40.56
C THR A 350 -6.51 -28.88 -41.85
N GLY A 351 -5.66 -27.84 -41.91
CA GLY A 351 -4.89 -27.53 -43.12
C GLY A 351 -5.78 -27.05 -44.28
N GLN A 352 -7.05 -26.77 -44.02
CA GLN A 352 -7.88 -25.96 -44.90
C GLN A 352 -7.40 -24.51 -44.81
N MET A 353 -6.20 -24.25 -45.34
CA MET A 353 -5.95 -22.94 -45.93
C MET A 353 -7.12 -22.70 -46.88
N SER A 354 -7.78 -21.54 -46.77
CA SER A 354 -8.82 -21.13 -47.69
C SER A 354 -8.29 -21.24 -49.12
N LEU A 355 -8.49 -22.41 -49.74
CA LEU A 355 -8.06 -22.78 -51.08
C LEU A 355 -8.95 -22.10 -52.13
N PHE A 356 -9.63 -21.02 -51.72
CA PHE A 356 -10.53 -20.15 -52.46
C PHE A 356 -10.12 -18.69 -52.27
N GLY A 357 -8.81 -18.42 -52.32
CA GLY A 357 -8.25 -17.12 -52.68
C GLY A 357 -8.60 -16.65 -54.11
N GLY A 358 -9.52 -17.32 -54.80
CA GLY A 358 -10.10 -16.87 -56.07
C GLY A 358 -10.91 -17.97 -56.74
N GLY A 359 -12.23 -17.78 -56.91
CA GLY A 359 -13.05 -18.57 -57.85
C GLY A 359 -14.07 -19.50 -57.23
N ALA A 360 -15.29 -18.99 -57.07
CA ALA A 360 -16.60 -19.67 -57.10
C ALA A 360 -16.70 -21.17 -56.76
N SER A 361 -17.25 -21.50 -55.58
CA SER A 361 -18.59 -22.11 -55.44
C SER A 361 -18.84 -22.63 -54.00
N THR A 362 -19.17 -21.71 -53.09
CA THR A 362 -19.99 -22.00 -51.90
C THR A 362 -20.65 -20.69 -51.46
N PRO A 363 -21.98 -20.57 -51.41
CA PRO A 363 -22.65 -19.30 -51.07
C PRO A 363 -22.57 -18.89 -49.58
N ALA A 364 -21.71 -19.50 -48.76
CA ALA A 364 -21.86 -19.45 -47.30
C ALA A 364 -20.75 -18.73 -46.50
N LEU A 365 -19.70 -18.16 -47.11
CA LEU A 365 -18.59 -17.56 -46.35
C LEU A 365 -18.03 -16.24 -46.91
N LYS A 366 -18.88 -15.46 -47.59
CA LYS A 366 -18.61 -14.05 -47.97
C LYS A 366 -19.66 -13.08 -47.45
N VAL A 367 -20.39 -13.45 -46.40
CA VAL A 367 -21.10 -12.46 -45.59
C VAL A 367 -20.01 -11.81 -44.75
N ALA A 368 -19.83 -10.50 -44.85
CA ALA A 368 -19.10 -9.77 -43.83
C ALA A 368 -19.79 -10.10 -42.50
N VAL A 369 -19.21 -11.02 -41.72
CA VAL A 369 -19.88 -11.50 -40.50
C VAL A 369 -19.84 -10.36 -39.51
N ASP A 370 -20.92 -9.60 -39.50
CA ASP A 370 -21.21 -8.67 -38.44
C ASP A 370 -21.65 -9.51 -37.24
N LEU A 371 -20.69 -9.82 -36.36
CA LEU A 371 -20.92 -10.64 -35.17
C LEU A 371 -21.84 -9.91 -34.17
N LEU A 372 -21.81 -8.57 -34.20
CA LEU A 372 -22.50 -7.68 -33.29
C LEU A 372 -23.75 -7.12 -33.97
N HIS A 373 -24.93 -7.42 -33.44
CA HIS A 373 -26.15 -6.78 -33.95
C HIS A 373 -26.19 -5.28 -33.61
N ASP A 374 -27.00 -4.51 -34.34
CA ASP A 374 -27.31 -3.12 -33.97
C ASP A 374 -27.96 -3.10 -32.57
N PRO A 375 -27.47 -2.27 -31.61
CA PRO A 375 -28.04 -2.17 -30.27
C PRO A 375 -29.55 -1.97 -30.24
N LYS A 376 -30.12 -1.26 -31.24
CA LYS A 376 -31.56 -0.98 -31.34
C LYS A 376 -32.41 -2.23 -31.61
N GLN A 377 -31.78 -3.30 -32.12
CA GLN A 377 -32.44 -4.55 -32.45
C GLN A 377 -32.45 -5.53 -31.27
N ILE A 378 -31.64 -5.29 -30.24
CA ILE A 378 -31.54 -6.13 -29.04
C ILE A 378 -32.68 -5.76 -28.09
N LYS A 379 -33.54 -6.73 -27.75
CA LYS A 379 -34.72 -6.54 -26.89
C LYS A 379 -34.77 -7.56 -25.75
N PRO A 380 -35.21 -7.16 -24.53
CA PRO A 380 -35.57 -5.79 -24.13
C PRO A 380 -34.35 -4.85 -24.10
N ALA A 381 -34.60 -3.54 -24.23
CA ALA A 381 -33.52 -2.56 -24.08
C ALA A 381 -32.97 -2.63 -22.64
N VAL A 382 -31.65 -2.77 -22.52
CA VAL A 382 -30.96 -2.80 -21.23
C VAL A 382 -30.82 -1.37 -20.74
N LYS A 383 -31.39 -1.08 -19.56
CA LYS A 383 -31.35 0.25 -18.97
C LYS A 383 -29.94 0.60 -18.52
N HIS A 384 -29.56 1.86 -18.56
CA HIS A 384 -28.23 2.29 -18.12
C HIS A 384 -27.88 1.90 -16.67
N LYS A 385 -28.86 1.93 -15.74
CA LYS A 385 -28.66 1.45 -14.36
C LYS A 385 -28.18 -0.01 -14.34
N GLU A 386 -28.75 -0.85 -15.19
CA GLU A 386 -28.37 -2.26 -15.29
C GLU A 386 -26.95 -2.42 -15.87
N LEU A 387 -26.54 -1.54 -16.80
CA LEU A 387 -25.15 -1.51 -17.29
C LEU A 387 -24.14 -1.16 -16.18
N LEU A 388 -24.47 -0.20 -15.31
CA LEU A 388 -23.64 0.13 -14.15
C LEU A 388 -23.61 -1.01 -13.12
N GLU A 389 -24.73 -1.73 -12.96
CA GLU A 389 -24.79 -2.92 -12.11
C GLU A 389 -23.92 -4.06 -12.67
N TRP A 390 -23.89 -4.27 -13.99
CA TRP A 390 -22.98 -5.21 -14.65
C TRP A 390 -21.52 -4.83 -14.43
N GLU A 391 -21.17 -3.55 -14.61
CA GLU A 391 -19.82 -3.08 -14.37
C GLU A 391 -19.39 -3.30 -12.91
N LYS A 392 -20.25 -2.97 -11.95
CA LYS A 392 -20.00 -3.22 -10.53
C LYS A 392 -19.93 -4.72 -10.20
N GLU A 393 -20.74 -5.54 -10.86
CA GLU A 393 -20.67 -6.99 -10.73
C GLU A 393 -19.28 -7.48 -11.13
N ALA A 394 -18.77 -7.04 -12.28
CA ALA A 394 -17.50 -7.48 -12.84
C ALA A 394 -16.26 -6.89 -12.13
N LEU A 395 -16.27 -5.59 -11.84
CA LEU A 395 -15.10 -4.84 -11.35
C LEU A 395 -15.16 -4.55 -9.84
N GLY A 396 -16.33 -4.70 -9.21
CA GLY A 396 -16.57 -4.32 -7.81
C GLY A 396 -16.75 -2.81 -7.56
N VAL A 397 -16.50 -1.99 -8.57
CA VAL A 397 -16.60 -0.52 -8.55
C VAL A 397 -17.23 0.00 -9.84
N HIS A 398 -17.72 1.24 -9.80
CA HIS A 398 -18.16 1.96 -11.00
C HIS A 398 -16.97 2.75 -11.56
N VAL A 399 -16.46 2.31 -12.71
CA VAL A 399 -15.26 2.88 -13.34
C VAL A 399 -15.63 3.86 -14.44
N SER A 400 -16.52 3.46 -15.35
CA SER A 400 -16.90 4.27 -16.51
C SER A 400 -17.65 5.55 -16.15
N GLU A 401 -18.54 5.51 -15.17
CA GLU A 401 -19.39 6.64 -14.78
C GLU A 401 -19.81 6.49 -13.32
N HIS A 402 -19.80 7.57 -12.53
CA HIS A 402 -20.39 7.50 -11.18
C HIS A 402 -21.92 7.46 -11.28
N PRO A 403 -22.65 6.66 -10.48
CA PRO A 403 -24.12 6.63 -10.53
C PRO A 403 -24.80 8.00 -10.32
N LEU A 404 -24.09 8.94 -9.71
CA LEU A 404 -24.53 10.32 -9.50
C LEU A 404 -24.20 11.27 -10.64
N GLU A 405 -23.31 10.90 -11.54
CA GLU A 405 -22.82 11.80 -12.58
C GLU A 405 -23.95 12.30 -13.49
N ARG A 406 -24.75 11.39 -14.05
CA ARG A 406 -25.96 11.73 -14.83
C ARG A 406 -27.02 12.49 -14.04
N PRO A 407 -27.49 12.01 -12.87
CA PRO A 407 -28.45 12.75 -12.06
C PRO A 407 -27.95 14.17 -11.75
N LEU A 408 -26.70 14.34 -11.33
CA LEU A 408 -26.14 15.64 -10.99
C LEU A 408 -26.00 16.54 -12.22
N ALA A 409 -25.57 16.01 -13.37
CA ALA A 409 -25.51 16.77 -14.62
C ALA A 409 -26.89 17.29 -15.06
N MET A 410 -27.95 16.48 -14.90
CA MET A 410 -29.33 16.92 -15.18
C MET A 410 -29.81 18.00 -14.21
N LEU A 411 -29.32 17.99 -12.97
CA LEU A 411 -29.68 18.96 -11.94
C LEU A 411 -28.79 20.21 -11.94
N GLN A 412 -27.65 20.19 -12.63
CA GLN A 412 -26.70 21.30 -12.71
C GLN A 412 -27.35 22.64 -13.13
N PRO A 413 -28.30 22.70 -14.10
CA PRO A 413 -28.98 23.95 -14.43
C PRO A 413 -29.86 24.51 -13.29
N ARG A 414 -30.12 23.71 -12.26
CA ARG A 414 -30.93 24.07 -11.08
C ARG A 414 -30.07 24.39 -9.85
N THR A 415 -28.75 24.17 -9.90
CA THR A 415 -27.80 24.51 -8.83
C THR A 415 -27.12 25.85 -9.11
N ASN A 416 -26.50 26.45 -8.08
CA ASN A 416 -25.72 27.69 -8.23
C ASN A 416 -24.27 27.58 -7.76
N ALA A 417 -23.88 26.41 -7.26
CA ALA A 417 -22.53 26.03 -6.82
C ALA A 417 -22.45 24.49 -6.80
N THR A 418 -21.24 23.94 -6.80
CA THR A 418 -20.99 22.55 -6.37
C THR A 418 -20.45 22.54 -4.94
N ILE A 419 -20.38 21.37 -4.30
CA ILE A 419 -19.82 21.26 -2.95
C ILE A 419 -18.35 21.70 -2.94
N GLY A 420 -17.59 21.37 -4.00
CA GLY A 420 -16.18 21.76 -4.12
C GLY A 420 -15.95 23.27 -4.21
N ASP A 421 -16.94 24.06 -4.65
CA ASP A 421 -16.84 25.52 -4.72
C ASP A 421 -16.96 26.21 -3.35
N ILE A 422 -17.50 25.50 -2.34
CA ILE A 422 -17.88 26.09 -1.06
C ILE A 422 -16.67 26.11 -0.11
N ASP A 423 -16.16 27.31 0.15
CA ASP A 423 -15.12 27.59 1.13
C ASP A 423 -15.62 28.49 2.28
N THR A 424 -14.70 28.90 3.16
CA THR A 424 -15.00 29.77 4.31
C THR A 424 -15.52 31.16 3.91
N ASN A 425 -15.25 31.63 2.68
CA ASN A 425 -15.74 32.92 2.15
C ASN A 425 -17.23 32.88 1.75
N TRP A 426 -17.85 31.71 1.76
CA TRP A 426 -19.28 31.55 1.51
C TRP A 426 -20.13 31.70 2.77
N ASN A 427 -19.54 31.97 3.94
CA ASN A 427 -20.29 32.12 5.19
C ASN A 427 -21.48 33.08 5.05
N GLY A 428 -22.67 32.57 5.38
CA GLY A 428 -23.92 33.30 5.31
C GLY A 428 -24.51 33.47 3.91
N LYS A 429 -23.88 32.96 2.85
CA LYS A 429 -24.47 32.94 1.50
C LYS A 429 -25.48 31.80 1.37
N GLN A 430 -26.50 32.04 0.55
CA GLN A 430 -27.47 31.01 0.20
C GLN A 430 -26.97 30.24 -1.02
N VAL A 431 -26.97 28.91 -0.92
CA VAL A 431 -26.55 28.00 -1.98
C VAL A 431 -27.64 26.97 -2.25
N ARG A 432 -27.67 26.49 -3.49
CA ARG A 432 -28.53 25.42 -3.97
C ARG A 432 -27.66 24.38 -4.64
N LEU A 433 -27.63 23.20 -4.02
CA LEU A 433 -26.74 22.11 -4.38
C LEU A 433 -27.56 20.89 -4.79
N ALA A 434 -26.98 20.04 -5.63
CA ALA A 434 -27.49 18.73 -5.94
C ALA A 434 -26.51 17.71 -5.40
N GLY A 435 -27.00 16.65 -4.77
CA GLY A 435 -26.15 15.63 -4.18
C GLY A 435 -26.95 14.42 -3.73
N MET A 436 -26.24 13.38 -3.33
CA MET A 436 -26.79 12.18 -2.70
C MET A 436 -26.53 12.19 -1.21
N ILE A 437 -27.50 11.71 -0.43
CA ILE A 437 -27.30 11.52 1.00
C ILE A 437 -26.47 10.26 1.26
N SER A 438 -25.25 10.45 1.76
CA SER A 438 -24.35 9.34 2.10
C SER A 438 -24.51 8.87 3.55
N THR A 439 -24.83 9.78 4.46
CA THR A 439 -25.14 9.46 5.87
C THR A 439 -26.36 10.24 6.34
N LEU A 440 -27.16 9.65 7.22
CA LEU A 440 -28.32 10.29 7.83
C LEU A 440 -28.43 9.86 9.30
N ARG A 441 -28.42 10.83 10.21
CA ARG A 441 -28.59 10.63 11.64
C ARG A 441 -29.68 11.55 12.16
N THR A 442 -30.70 10.96 12.78
CA THR A 442 -31.75 11.71 13.49
C THR A 442 -31.34 11.93 14.94
N LEU A 443 -31.62 13.13 15.45
CA LEU A 443 -31.37 13.53 16.83
C LEU A 443 -32.57 14.29 17.36
N THR A 444 -32.76 14.25 18.67
CA THR A 444 -33.78 15.05 19.34
C THR A 444 -33.13 16.26 19.98
N THR A 445 -33.69 17.44 19.74
CA THR A 445 -33.21 18.68 20.38
C THR A 445 -33.49 18.66 21.88
N LYS A 446 -32.85 19.56 22.64
CA LYS A 446 -33.13 19.73 24.09
C LYS A 446 -34.60 20.02 24.41
N LYS A 447 -35.38 20.50 23.43
CA LYS A 447 -36.82 20.79 23.55
C LYS A 447 -37.73 19.60 23.20
N GLY A 448 -37.16 18.47 22.78
CA GLY A 448 -37.92 17.27 22.41
C GLY A 448 -38.24 17.15 20.91
N ASP A 449 -37.94 18.18 20.10
CA ASP A 449 -38.25 18.17 18.67
C ASP A 449 -37.19 17.39 17.87
N PRO A 450 -37.59 16.53 16.90
CA PRO A 450 -36.66 15.76 16.07
C PRO A 450 -36.00 16.64 15.01
N MET A 451 -34.71 16.44 14.77
CA MET A 451 -33.91 17.05 13.71
C MET A 451 -33.01 16.01 13.04
N ALA A 452 -32.38 16.35 11.90
CA ALA A 452 -31.44 15.46 11.23
C ALA A 452 -30.11 16.15 10.91
N PHE A 453 -29.03 15.39 11.05
CA PHE A 453 -27.73 15.66 10.46
C PHE A 453 -27.51 14.65 9.36
N ALA A 454 -27.13 15.12 8.17
CA ALA A 454 -26.83 14.26 7.05
C ALA A 454 -25.57 14.73 6.33
N THR A 455 -24.93 13.87 5.56
CA THR A 455 -23.81 14.24 4.69
C THR A 455 -24.29 14.19 3.25
N LEU A 456 -24.25 15.32 2.55
CA LEU A 456 -24.53 15.44 1.13
C LEU A 456 -23.23 15.22 0.34
N GLU A 457 -23.28 14.42 -0.71
CA GLU A 457 -22.15 14.06 -1.56
C GLU A 457 -22.47 14.36 -3.03
N ASP A 458 -21.57 15.05 -3.71
CA ASP A 458 -21.58 15.24 -5.17
C ASP A 458 -20.29 14.68 -5.79
N LEU A 459 -19.97 15.05 -7.04
CA LEU A 459 -18.73 14.60 -7.69
C LEU A 459 -17.47 15.32 -7.18
N ASP A 460 -17.63 16.49 -6.57
CA ASP A 460 -16.55 17.40 -6.19
C ASP A 460 -16.25 17.36 -4.68
N GLY A 461 -17.13 16.77 -3.87
CA GLY A 461 -16.87 16.59 -2.45
C GLY A 461 -18.06 16.14 -1.61
N LYS A 462 -17.88 16.30 -0.30
CA LYS A 462 -18.88 15.99 0.73
C LYS A 462 -19.05 17.18 1.65
N MET A 463 -20.29 17.47 2.04
CA MET A 463 -20.59 18.53 2.99
C MET A 463 -21.68 18.09 3.96
N ASP A 464 -21.47 18.38 5.23
CA ASP A 464 -22.47 18.13 6.27
C ASP A 464 -23.61 19.14 6.15
N ILE A 465 -24.83 18.61 6.20
CA ILE A 465 -26.07 19.37 6.11
C ILE A 465 -26.89 19.17 7.39
N VAL A 466 -27.53 20.25 7.85
CA VAL A 466 -28.32 20.27 9.08
C VAL A 466 -29.77 20.60 8.74
N LEU A 467 -30.68 19.68 9.04
CA LEU A 467 -32.12 19.86 8.90
C LEU A 467 -32.72 20.09 10.30
N PHE A 468 -32.93 21.35 10.66
CA PHE A 468 -33.60 21.71 11.92
C PHE A 468 -35.05 21.22 11.94
N PRO A 469 -35.70 21.14 13.13
CA PRO A 469 -36.97 20.42 13.27
C PRO A 469 -38.06 20.81 12.29
N ARG A 470 -38.22 22.10 12.00
CA ARG A 470 -39.20 22.59 11.02
C ARG A 470 -38.93 22.04 9.61
N THR A 471 -37.68 22.09 9.16
CA THR A 471 -37.27 21.58 7.85
C THR A 471 -37.37 20.06 7.81
N TRP A 472 -36.88 19.39 8.85
CA TRP A 472 -36.91 17.93 8.94
C TRP A 472 -38.33 17.39 8.92
N GLN A 473 -39.24 17.97 9.70
CA GLN A 473 -40.65 17.54 9.72
C GLN A 473 -41.32 17.65 8.35
N ALA A 474 -40.89 18.61 7.52
CA ALA A 474 -41.45 18.82 6.18
C ALA A 474 -40.93 17.83 5.12
N CYS A 475 -39.74 17.24 5.30
CA CYS A 475 -39.10 16.39 4.29
C CYS A 475 -38.66 15.00 4.80
N ARG A 476 -39.00 14.64 6.05
CA ARG A 476 -38.52 13.39 6.69
C ARG A 476 -38.86 12.13 5.89
N ASP A 477 -39.99 12.11 5.21
CA ASP A 477 -40.50 10.93 4.49
C ASP A 477 -39.86 10.81 3.09
N ASP A 478 -39.18 11.88 2.65
CA ASP A 478 -38.55 12.01 1.35
C ASP A 478 -37.02 11.84 1.40
N VAL A 479 -36.42 11.98 2.58
CA VAL A 479 -34.97 11.96 2.78
C VAL A 479 -34.52 10.59 3.29
N ALA A 480 -33.78 9.87 2.46
CA ALA A 480 -33.18 8.57 2.78
C ALA A 480 -31.71 8.53 2.34
N VAL A 481 -30.95 7.58 2.89
CA VAL A 481 -29.60 7.27 2.39
C VAL A 481 -29.70 6.77 0.94
N ASP A 482 -28.71 7.11 0.11
CA ASP A 482 -28.65 6.87 -1.34
C ASP A 482 -29.69 7.65 -2.17
N GLN A 483 -30.44 8.57 -1.56
CA GLN A 483 -31.40 9.43 -2.27
C GLN A 483 -30.69 10.66 -2.87
N VAL A 484 -30.89 10.89 -4.17
CA VAL A 484 -30.48 12.12 -4.86
C VAL A 484 -31.50 13.22 -4.60
N MET A 485 -31.02 14.42 -4.24
CA MET A 485 -31.88 15.55 -3.93
C MET A 485 -31.24 16.89 -4.28
N LEU A 486 -32.09 17.90 -4.44
CA LEU A 486 -31.70 19.30 -4.46
C LEU A 486 -31.90 19.91 -3.07
N VAL A 487 -30.84 20.49 -2.53
CA VAL A 487 -30.82 21.09 -1.21
C VAL A 487 -30.58 22.58 -1.36
N THR A 488 -31.48 23.40 -0.81
CA THR A 488 -31.30 24.85 -0.70
C THR A 488 -31.08 25.21 0.75
N GLY A 489 -30.04 25.98 1.03
CA GLY A 489 -29.69 26.33 2.39
C GLY A 489 -28.67 27.46 2.49
N LYS A 490 -28.32 27.81 3.72
CA LYS A 490 -27.35 28.85 4.04
C LYS A 490 -26.07 28.22 4.57
N VAL A 491 -24.94 28.59 3.96
CA VAL A 491 -23.62 28.13 4.41
C VAL A 491 -23.31 28.74 5.78
N GLN A 492 -22.87 27.92 6.72
CA GLN A 492 -22.45 28.32 8.04
C GLN A 492 -21.02 27.82 8.28
N VAL A 493 -20.15 28.73 8.66
CA VAL A 493 -18.76 28.43 9.02
C VAL A 493 -18.61 28.51 10.54
N LYS A 494 -18.06 27.46 11.15
CA LYS A 494 -17.73 27.41 12.59
C LYS A 494 -16.29 26.91 12.76
N GLY A 495 -15.37 27.85 12.96
CA GLY A 495 -13.94 27.52 12.97
C GLY A 495 -13.49 27.14 11.56
N GLU A 496 -12.92 25.95 11.41
CA GLU A 496 -12.54 25.38 10.10
C GLU A 496 -13.69 24.58 9.45
N ASP A 497 -14.75 24.26 10.19
CA ASP A 497 -15.87 23.46 9.68
C ASP A 497 -16.85 24.31 8.87
N VAL A 498 -17.15 23.84 7.66
CA VAL A 498 -18.15 24.44 6.76
C VAL A 498 -19.33 23.47 6.65
N ASN A 499 -20.53 23.93 7.00
CA ASN A 499 -21.75 23.14 6.90
C ASN A 499 -22.89 23.93 6.26
N LEU A 500 -23.93 23.22 5.82
CA LEU A 500 -25.11 23.81 5.21
C LEU A 500 -26.32 23.70 6.13
N ILE A 501 -26.90 24.82 6.51
CA ILE A 501 -28.19 24.85 7.19
C ILE A 501 -29.29 24.79 6.15
N VAL A 502 -30.05 23.70 6.13
CA VAL A 502 -31.03 23.42 5.07
C VAL A 502 -32.34 24.15 5.32
N ASP A 503 -32.75 24.94 4.33
CA ASP A 503 -34.05 25.61 4.29
C ASP A 503 -35.10 24.76 3.58
N ARG A 504 -34.70 24.08 2.49
CA ARG A 504 -35.60 23.31 1.63
C ARG A 504 -34.90 22.12 0.97
N VAL A 505 -35.61 21.00 0.86
CA VAL A 505 -35.20 19.82 0.11
C VAL A 505 -36.21 19.55 -1.01
N GLU A 506 -35.73 19.15 -2.18
CA GLU A 506 -36.53 18.67 -3.31
C GLU A 506 -36.05 17.28 -3.72
N THR A 507 -36.94 16.29 -3.62
CA THR A 507 -36.67 14.86 -3.89
C THR A 507 -37.50 14.31 -5.05
N ASN A 508 -38.69 14.89 -5.29
CA ASN A 508 -39.46 14.73 -6.52
C ASN A 508 -38.79 15.50 -7.65
N LEU A 509 -37.64 15.00 -8.04
CA LEU A 509 -36.93 15.45 -9.20
C LEU A 509 -37.55 14.68 -10.36
N GLU A 510 -38.14 15.39 -11.32
CA GLU A 510 -38.31 14.85 -12.67
C GLU A 510 -36.92 14.68 -13.30
N ILE A 511 -36.10 13.81 -12.71
CA ILE A 511 -35.04 13.12 -13.40
C ILE A 511 -35.85 12.22 -14.31
N ALA A 512 -36.05 12.67 -15.55
CA ALA A 512 -36.72 11.87 -16.56
C ALA A 512 -36.22 10.43 -16.38
N GLN A 513 -37.14 9.48 -16.24
CA GLN A 513 -36.84 8.08 -16.44
C GLN A 513 -36.35 7.94 -17.89
N ASP A 514 -35.10 8.29 -18.09
CA ASP A 514 -34.25 7.97 -19.21
C ASP A 514 -32.84 8.32 -18.77
N ALA A 515 -32.33 7.41 -17.93
CA ALA A 515 -30.90 7.16 -17.89
C ALA A 515 -30.37 6.68 -19.27
N ASP A 516 -31.21 6.57 -20.31
CA ASP A 516 -30.89 6.03 -21.63
C ASP A 516 -30.68 7.09 -22.74
N ALA A 517 -30.70 8.39 -22.42
CA ALA A 517 -30.34 9.41 -23.42
C ALA A 517 -28.85 9.28 -23.84
N PRO A 518 -28.53 9.11 -25.14
CA PRO A 518 -27.16 8.96 -25.59
C PRO A 518 -26.36 10.25 -25.36
N ARG A 519 -25.16 10.11 -24.77
CA ARG A 519 -24.18 11.20 -24.64
C ARG A 519 -23.87 11.77 -26.02
N LYS A 520 -23.74 13.10 -26.15
CA LYS A 520 -22.92 13.65 -27.25
C LYS A 520 -21.49 13.20 -26.99
N ALA A 521 -20.99 12.25 -27.77
CA ALA A 521 -19.64 11.72 -27.63
C ALA A 521 -18.63 12.88 -27.53
N ALA A 522 -17.86 12.91 -26.45
CA ALA A 522 -16.62 13.65 -26.46
C ALA A 522 -15.74 13.03 -27.55
N PRO A 523 -15.00 13.83 -28.34
CA PRO A 523 -14.16 13.29 -29.40
C PRO A 523 -13.22 12.25 -28.79
N ALA A 524 -13.26 11.04 -29.34
CA ALA A 524 -12.33 9.99 -28.93
C ALA A 524 -10.90 10.53 -29.07
N PRO A 525 -10.03 10.39 -28.05
CA PRO A 525 -8.62 10.63 -28.25
C PRO A 525 -8.19 9.71 -29.39
N LYS A 526 -7.64 10.30 -30.45
CA LYS A 526 -7.11 9.53 -31.57
C LYS A 526 -6.06 8.58 -30.99
N PRO A 527 -6.10 7.27 -31.33
CA PRO A 527 -5.00 6.40 -30.97
C PRO A 527 -3.73 6.99 -31.60
N ALA A 528 -2.76 7.33 -30.76
CA ALA A 528 -1.44 7.75 -31.19
C ALA A 528 -0.73 6.52 -31.76
N TYR A 529 -1.10 6.13 -32.98
CA TYR A 529 -0.22 5.32 -33.79
C TYR A 529 0.98 6.19 -34.12
N ALA A 530 2.14 5.85 -33.55
CA ALA A 530 3.40 6.40 -33.98
C ALA A 530 3.55 6.13 -35.48
N GLU A 531 3.37 7.17 -36.30
CA GLU A 531 3.79 7.09 -37.70
C GLU A 531 5.30 6.83 -37.73
N PRO A 532 5.80 5.91 -38.58
CA PRO A 532 7.22 5.74 -38.76
C PRO A 532 7.80 7.06 -39.27
N VAL A 533 8.74 7.62 -38.51
CA VAL A 533 9.49 8.83 -38.87
C VAL A 533 10.10 8.64 -40.27
N PRO A 534 9.74 9.44 -41.28
CA PRO A 534 10.41 9.35 -42.57
C PRO A 534 11.85 9.86 -42.41
N ALA A 535 12.79 9.05 -42.91
CA ALA A 535 14.22 9.32 -42.86
C ALA A 535 14.55 10.75 -43.33
N ALA A 536 15.39 11.44 -42.54
CA ALA A 536 15.81 12.81 -42.77
C ALA A 536 16.36 13.00 -44.19
N LYS A 537 15.71 13.88 -44.97
CA LYS A 537 16.28 14.40 -46.21
C LYS A 537 17.34 15.44 -45.84
N THR A 538 18.56 15.20 -46.31
CA THR A 538 19.69 16.12 -46.27
C THR A 538 19.32 17.45 -46.96
N ALA A 539 19.48 18.55 -46.22
CA ALA A 539 19.27 19.90 -46.73
C ALA A 539 20.47 20.37 -47.57
N VAL A 540 20.20 20.80 -48.79
CA VAL A 540 21.11 21.58 -49.66
C VAL A 540 20.84 23.07 -49.38
N PRO A 541 21.85 23.95 -49.27
CA PRO A 541 21.64 25.36 -48.99
C PRO A 541 21.19 26.13 -50.26
N PRO A 542 20.27 27.11 -50.16
CA PRO A 542 19.87 27.92 -51.30
C PRO A 542 20.81 29.12 -51.50
N LYS A 543 21.02 29.47 -52.78
CA LYS A 543 21.75 30.65 -53.23
C LYS A 543 20.94 31.94 -53.02
N ALA A 544 21.67 32.99 -52.67
CA ALA A 544 21.19 34.36 -52.50
C ALA A 544 20.72 35.00 -53.80
N ASN A 545 19.65 35.79 -53.71
CA ASN A 545 19.35 36.90 -54.63
C ASN A 545 18.96 38.12 -53.80
N GLY A 546 19.61 39.24 -54.08
CA GLY A 546 19.45 40.52 -53.40
C GLY A 546 18.51 41.50 -54.11
N ASN A 547 18.48 42.70 -53.53
CA ASN A 547 17.76 43.95 -53.85
C ASN A 547 16.34 44.01 -53.27
N GLY A 548 15.93 44.96 -52.43
CA GLY A 548 16.53 46.24 -51.99
C GLY A 548 15.56 47.40 -52.27
N ASN A 549 14.82 47.84 -51.23
CA ASN A 549 14.53 49.25 -50.86
C ASN A 549 13.19 49.44 -50.12
N GLY A 550 13.25 50.16 -48.99
CA GLY A 550 12.08 50.78 -48.32
C GLY A 550 12.25 51.01 -46.81
N HIS A 551 12.65 52.24 -46.43
CA HIS A 551 12.78 52.86 -45.10
C HIS A 551 11.85 52.35 -43.96
N SER A 552 12.35 51.84 -42.83
CA SER A 552 12.91 52.49 -41.61
C SER A 552 11.90 53.17 -40.67
N HIS A 553 11.29 52.37 -39.79
CA HIS A 553 10.93 52.75 -38.42
C HIS A 553 11.21 51.54 -37.51
N THR A 554 12.30 51.60 -36.74
CA THR A 554 12.70 50.58 -35.76
C THR A 554 12.09 50.86 -34.38
N PRO A 555 11.35 49.92 -33.78
CA PRO A 555 11.11 49.90 -32.33
C PRO A 555 12.31 49.26 -31.58
N PRO A 556 12.55 49.62 -30.30
CA PRO A 556 13.71 49.17 -29.54
C PRO A 556 13.59 47.72 -29.05
N PRO A 557 14.72 47.03 -28.77
CA PRO A 557 14.71 45.67 -28.25
C PRO A 557 14.37 45.60 -26.75
N PRO A 558 13.82 44.47 -26.27
CA PRO A 558 13.48 44.27 -24.86
C PRO A 558 14.73 44.05 -23.98
N PRO A 559 14.65 44.39 -22.68
CA PRO A 559 15.80 44.47 -21.78
C PRO A 559 16.31 43.10 -21.31
N THR A 560 17.64 43.02 -21.20
CA THR A 560 18.43 41.93 -20.63
C THR A 560 18.39 42.03 -19.10
N PHE A 561 17.94 40.99 -18.41
CA PHE A 561 18.01 40.91 -16.95
C PHE A 561 19.42 40.46 -16.51
N VAL A 562 20.09 41.36 -15.78
CA VAL A 562 21.36 41.14 -15.10
C VAL A 562 21.06 40.57 -13.71
N ALA A 563 21.76 39.51 -13.32
CA ALA A 563 21.64 38.87 -12.02
C ALA A 563 22.17 39.77 -10.90
N GLU A 564 21.37 39.96 -9.85
CA GLU A 564 21.76 40.68 -8.63
C GLU A 564 22.64 39.81 -7.71
N PRO A 565 23.62 40.41 -7.00
CA PRO A 565 24.55 39.70 -6.14
C PRO A 565 23.96 39.32 -4.77
N LYS A 566 24.38 38.16 -4.27
CA LYS A 566 24.02 37.59 -2.96
C LYS A 566 24.42 38.53 -1.80
N PRO A 567 23.56 38.70 -0.77
CA PRO A 567 23.93 39.46 0.43
C PRO A 567 24.99 38.71 1.24
N THR A 568 26.06 39.43 1.55
CA THR A 568 27.18 39.01 2.40
C THR A 568 26.85 39.42 3.84
N LEU A 569 26.71 38.47 4.75
CA LEU A 569 26.63 38.74 6.18
C LEU A 569 28.04 38.70 6.77
N GLN A 570 28.51 39.84 7.25
CA GLN A 570 29.71 39.98 8.07
C GLN A 570 29.44 39.49 9.49
N PRO A 571 30.38 38.78 10.13
CA PRO A 571 30.30 38.43 11.55
C PRO A 571 30.77 39.61 12.42
N SER A 572 29.96 39.98 13.40
CA SER A 572 30.34 40.89 14.49
C SER A 572 31.22 40.18 15.51
N ALA A 573 32.32 40.85 15.87
CA ALA A 573 33.35 40.39 16.79
C ALA A 573 33.02 40.71 18.27
N GLU A 574 33.70 39.93 19.14
CA GLU A 574 34.12 40.23 20.52
C GLU A 574 33.10 40.20 21.67
N LEU A 575 33.14 39.10 22.43
CA LEU A 575 33.56 39.17 23.83
C LEU A 575 34.39 37.91 24.18
N GLU A 576 35.68 38.11 24.45
CA GLU A 576 36.60 37.12 25.02
C GLU A 576 36.51 37.06 26.55
N THR A 577 37.22 36.07 27.10
CA THR A 577 37.59 35.76 28.51
C THR A 577 36.66 34.71 29.17
N ALA A 578 37.13 33.57 29.68
CA ALA A 578 38.49 33.15 30.01
C ALA A 578 38.65 31.62 29.96
N ALA A 579 39.85 31.19 29.53
CA ALA A 579 40.74 30.17 30.11
C ALA A 579 40.14 28.78 30.48
N SER A 580 40.72 27.63 30.14
CA SER A 580 42.15 27.32 30.05
C SER A 580 42.37 25.90 29.51
N THR A 581 43.40 25.76 28.63
CA THR A 581 44.45 24.70 28.59
C THR A 581 44.04 23.22 28.61
N SER A 582 44.62 22.27 27.89
CA SER A 582 45.76 22.12 26.96
C SER A 582 45.83 20.59 26.76
N LEU A 583 46.03 20.01 25.59
CA LEU A 583 47.35 19.63 25.08
C LEU A 583 47.17 18.89 23.75
N SER A 584 47.95 19.33 22.78
CA SER A 584 48.28 18.69 21.52
C SER A 584 49.22 17.49 21.70
N ALA A 585 49.06 16.43 20.92
CA ALA A 585 50.18 15.79 20.21
C ALA A 585 49.68 14.86 19.09
N SER A 586 50.39 14.98 17.98
CA SER A 586 50.29 14.33 16.68
C SER A 586 50.84 12.89 16.62
N VAL A 587 50.43 12.14 15.58
CA VAL A 587 51.26 11.33 14.63
C VAL A 587 50.70 9.92 14.31
N SER A 588 50.37 9.75 13.02
CA SER A 588 50.50 8.60 12.08
C SER A 588 49.83 7.23 12.28
N ASN A 589 49.02 6.91 11.25
CA ASN A 589 48.97 5.73 10.36
C ASN A 589 49.07 4.28 10.88
N ASN A 590 48.16 3.47 10.29
CA ASN A 590 48.10 2.01 10.12
C ASN A 590 47.78 1.14 11.36
N ASN A 591 46.54 0.66 11.47
CA ASN A 591 46.16 -0.70 11.07
C ASN A 591 44.73 -1.05 11.49
N ASN A 592 44.07 -1.85 10.65
CA ASN A 592 42.89 -2.65 10.97
C ASN A 592 42.95 -3.24 12.39
N PHE A 593 41.97 -2.93 13.24
CA PHE A 593 41.55 -3.82 14.31
C PHE A 593 40.07 -3.63 14.61
N VAL A 594 39.29 -4.66 14.30
CA VAL A 594 37.90 -4.85 14.72
C VAL A 594 37.94 -5.42 16.14
N PRO A 595 37.22 -4.85 17.12
CA PRO A 595 37.14 -5.42 18.47
C PRO A 595 36.25 -6.68 18.50
N PRO A 596 36.58 -7.70 19.31
CA PRO A 596 35.80 -8.93 19.40
C PRO A 596 34.47 -8.73 20.16
N PRO A 597 33.42 -9.51 19.86
CA PRO A 597 32.15 -9.45 20.59
C PRO A 597 32.27 -10.08 21.99
N PRO A 598 31.47 -9.59 22.97
CA PRO A 598 31.46 -10.08 24.36
C PRO A 598 30.85 -11.48 24.51
N PRO A 599 31.17 -12.21 25.59
CA PRO A 599 30.88 -13.63 25.76
C PRO A 599 29.43 -13.93 26.15
N ASN A 600 28.82 -14.91 25.46
CA ASN A 600 27.55 -15.52 25.82
C ASN A 600 27.72 -16.44 27.04
N PHE A 601 26.98 -16.14 28.11
CA PHE A 601 26.72 -17.04 29.23
C PHE A 601 25.50 -17.92 28.91
N ASP A 602 25.71 -19.23 28.83
CA ASP A 602 24.70 -20.25 29.11
C ASP A 602 25.36 -21.23 30.10
N ASP A 603 24.86 -21.28 31.34
CA ASP A 603 25.24 -22.29 32.33
C ASP A 603 23.96 -22.98 32.84
N ASP A 604 23.95 -24.29 32.68
CA ASP A 604 23.37 -25.27 33.60
C ASP A 604 23.64 -26.69 33.03
N SER A 605 24.85 -27.21 33.23
CA SER A 605 25.03 -28.66 33.43
C SER A 605 26.34 -28.97 34.14
N GLU A 606 26.21 -29.84 35.15
CA GLU A 606 27.17 -30.19 36.19
C GLU A 606 28.58 -30.56 35.72
N ALA A 607 29.57 -30.11 36.49
CA ALA A 607 31.00 -30.32 36.29
C ALA A 607 31.43 -31.81 36.33
N ARG A 608 32.43 -32.16 35.50
CA ARG A 608 33.52 -33.14 35.79
C ARG A 608 34.66 -33.06 34.73
N PRO A 609 35.90 -33.49 35.09
CA PRO A 609 37.14 -32.81 34.67
C PRO A 609 37.81 -33.32 33.39
N ILE A 610 38.69 -32.46 32.86
CA ILE A 610 39.50 -32.53 31.64
C ILE A 610 40.61 -33.60 31.72
N THR A 611 40.84 -34.32 30.62
CA THR A 611 42.17 -34.88 30.28
C THR A 611 42.53 -34.59 28.82
N SER A 612 43.81 -34.25 28.63
CA SER A 612 44.46 -33.67 27.45
C SER A 612 44.75 -34.67 26.30
N PRO A 613 45.15 -34.19 25.10
CA PRO A 613 45.01 -34.89 23.82
C PRO A 613 46.30 -35.55 23.31
N VAL A 614 46.17 -36.42 22.30
CA VAL A 614 47.32 -36.91 21.50
C VAL A 614 47.04 -36.78 19.99
N ARG A 615 48.03 -36.15 19.32
CA ARG A 615 48.40 -36.07 17.89
C ARG A 615 48.20 -37.40 17.11
N SER A 616 48.12 -37.52 15.78
CA SER A 616 48.84 -36.94 14.62
C SER A 616 48.21 -37.56 13.35
N ALA A 617 47.90 -36.80 12.30
CA ALA A 617 48.64 -36.63 11.02
C ALA A 617 48.58 -37.81 9.99
N PRO A 618 48.66 -37.52 8.65
CA PRO A 618 48.05 -38.26 7.52
C PRO A 618 49.13 -38.94 6.63
N PRO A 619 49.09 -39.09 5.27
CA PRO A 619 48.05 -39.05 4.20
C PRO A 619 48.19 -40.21 3.16
N THR A 620 47.41 -40.20 2.06
CA THR A 620 47.70 -40.65 0.65
C THR A 620 46.39 -40.94 -0.11
N ALA A 621 46.27 -41.03 -1.43
CA ALA A 621 46.71 -40.27 -2.61
C ALA A 621 45.92 -40.82 -3.83
N ASN A 622 45.83 -40.03 -4.90
CA ASN A 622 45.67 -40.39 -6.33
C ASN A 622 44.31 -40.59 -7.05
N ASN A 623 44.18 -39.77 -8.12
CA ASN A 623 43.86 -40.06 -9.54
C ASN A 623 42.44 -40.56 -9.92
N SER A 624 41.81 -40.20 -11.05
CA SER A 624 42.17 -39.43 -12.26
C SER A 624 40.92 -39.26 -13.16
N ASN A 625 40.97 -38.27 -14.09
CA ASN A 625 40.32 -38.13 -15.42
C ASN A 625 38.78 -38.21 -15.55
N GLY A 626 38.05 -37.38 -16.30
CA GLY A 626 38.36 -36.32 -17.27
C GLY A 626 37.18 -36.18 -18.26
N SER A 627 36.81 -34.95 -18.61
CA SER A 627 36.20 -34.45 -19.88
C SER A 627 35.24 -33.28 -19.61
N GLY A 628 35.51 -32.15 -20.27
CA GLY A 628 34.83 -30.88 -20.03
C GLY A 628 33.92 -30.45 -21.18
N TYR A 629 33.02 -29.53 -20.85
CA TYR A 629 32.54 -28.41 -21.68
C TYR A 629 31.96 -27.34 -20.73
N ALA A 630 32.45 -26.11 -20.81
CA ALA A 630 31.88 -24.87 -20.22
C ALA A 630 30.87 -24.26 -21.23
N PRO A 631 29.96 -23.29 -20.92
CA PRO A 631 30.10 -22.12 -20.01
C PRO A 631 28.84 -21.83 -19.16
N GLN A 632 28.82 -20.95 -18.14
CA GLN A 632 28.67 -19.49 -18.26
C GLN A 632 28.75 -18.84 -16.86
N ALA A 633 29.22 -17.59 -16.83
CA ALA A 633 29.51 -16.79 -15.65
C ALA A 633 28.27 -16.43 -14.83
N THR A 634 28.31 -16.72 -13.52
CA THR A 634 27.40 -16.17 -12.51
C THR A 634 27.96 -14.86 -11.94
N ALA A 635 27.11 -13.84 -11.88
CA ALA A 635 27.32 -12.58 -11.16
C ALA A 635 27.32 -12.82 -9.63
N PRO A 636 27.86 -11.89 -8.80
CA PRO A 636 28.39 -12.22 -7.48
C PRO A 636 27.31 -12.55 -6.45
N VAL A 637 27.60 -13.56 -5.64
CA VAL A 637 26.86 -13.96 -4.44
C VAL A 637 26.97 -12.85 -3.39
N LYS A 638 25.83 -12.32 -2.92
CA LYS A 638 25.77 -11.47 -1.72
C LYS A 638 25.88 -12.34 -0.47
N GLU A 639 26.77 -11.98 0.44
CA GLU A 639 26.96 -12.66 1.72
C GLU A 639 25.70 -12.61 2.60
N PRO A 640 25.40 -13.67 3.39
CA PRO A 640 24.30 -13.68 4.34
C PRO A 640 24.62 -12.85 5.60
N LEU A 641 23.59 -12.19 6.13
CA LEU A 641 23.60 -11.17 7.17
C LEU A 641 23.72 -11.67 8.62
N VAL A 642 24.08 -12.93 8.89
CA VAL A 642 24.17 -13.45 10.26
C VAL A 642 25.29 -14.49 10.39
N SER A 643 26.15 -14.32 11.40
CA SER A 643 27.18 -15.29 11.76
C SER A 643 26.57 -16.64 12.16
N PRO A 644 27.08 -17.78 11.66
CA PRO A 644 26.58 -19.08 12.04
C PRO A 644 26.88 -19.37 13.52
N ALA A 645 25.95 -20.03 14.20
CA ALA A 645 26.21 -20.65 15.50
C ALA A 645 27.38 -21.65 15.38
N PRO A 646 28.17 -21.89 16.45
CA PRO A 646 29.34 -22.75 16.39
C PRO A 646 28.96 -24.14 15.87
N THR A 647 29.57 -24.50 14.75
CA THR A 647 29.36 -25.75 14.04
C THR A 647 29.83 -26.90 14.93
N ARG A 648 28.90 -27.71 15.45
CA ARG A 648 29.26 -29.06 15.88
C ARG A 648 29.45 -29.90 14.63
N LEU A 649 30.58 -30.59 14.53
CA LEU A 649 30.88 -31.52 13.45
C LEU A 649 29.82 -32.65 13.42
N SER A 650 28.78 -32.50 12.60
CA SER A 650 27.92 -33.61 12.19
C SER A 650 28.54 -34.25 10.95
N ASN A 651 29.21 -35.38 11.14
CA ASN A 651 29.59 -36.26 10.05
C ASN A 651 28.32 -36.87 9.44
N GLY A 652 28.00 -36.52 8.19
CA GLY A 652 27.37 -37.44 7.25
C GLY A 652 25.96 -37.06 6.75
N ILE A 653 25.91 -36.55 5.52
CA ILE A 653 24.76 -36.53 4.57
C ILE A 653 23.47 -35.91 5.15
N HIS A 654 23.26 -34.62 4.89
CA HIS A 654 21.95 -33.97 5.08
C HIS A 654 20.93 -34.56 4.12
N LYS A 655 19.86 -35.15 4.66
CA LYS A 655 18.71 -35.59 3.85
C LYS A 655 17.77 -34.42 3.65
N THR A 656 17.01 -34.43 2.57
CA THR A 656 15.94 -33.47 2.35
C THR A 656 14.60 -34.18 2.34
N VAL A 657 13.71 -33.84 3.28
CA VAL A 657 12.32 -34.31 3.27
C VAL A 657 11.56 -33.53 2.19
N ILE A 658 11.01 -34.22 1.21
CA ILE A 658 10.18 -33.65 0.15
C ILE A 658 8.72 -33.98 0.43
N VAL A 659 7.87 -32.95 0.43
CA VAL A 659 6.42 -33.02 0.65
C VAL A 659 5.70 -32.50 -0.59
N GLU A 660 5.07 -33.38 -1.35
CA GLU A 660 4.22 -32.99 -2.48
C GLU A 660 2.80 -32.71 -1.97
N VAL A 661 2.26 -31.52 -2.23
CA VAL A 661 0.91 -31.09 -1.82
C VAL A 661 0.02 -30.97 -3.05
N ARG A 662 -1.20 -31.52 -2.98
CA ARG A 662 -2.17 -31.44 -4.07
C ARG A 662 -2.68 -29.99 -4.22
N PRO A 663 -2.75 -29.44 -5.43
CA PRO A 663 -3.21 -28.07 -5.67
C PRO A 663 -4.76 -27.96 -5.74
N VAL A 664 -5.46 -28.65 -4.84
CA VAL A 664 -6.92 -28.69 -4.79
C VAL A 664 -7.37 -28.60 -3.33
N GLY A 665 -8.38 -27.77 -3.06
CA GLY A 665 -8.81 -27.46 -1.70
C GLY A 665 -7.90 -26.45 -0.99
N ASN A 666 -7.93 -26.44 0.35
CA ASN A 666 -7.13 -25.53 1.19
C ASN A 666 -5.69 -26.04 1.36
N TRP A 667 -4.91 -26.02 0.27
CA TRP A 667 -3.53 -26.51 0.24
C TRP A 667 -2.60 -25.70 1.18
N GLN A 668 -2.93 -24.43 1.45
CA GLN A 668 -2.19 -23.60 2.41
C GLN A 668 -2.26 -24.20 3.83
N GLU A 669 -3.40 -24.77 4.21
CA GLU A 669 -3.57 -25.43 5.50
C GLU A 669 -2.77 -26.74 5.58
N ALA A 670 -2.67 -27.50 4.48
CA ALA A 670 -1.80 -28.67 4.41
C ALA A 670 -0.31 -28.29 4.59
N CYS A 671 0.13 -27.19 3.96
CA CYS A 671 1.48 -26.65 4.13
C CYS A 671 1.75 -26.20 5.58
N ARG A 672 0.83 -25.47 6.21
CA ARG A 672 0.97 -25.05 7.61
C ARG A 672 1.04 -26.24 8.58
N ARG A 673 0.25 -27.28 8.34
CA ARG A 673 0.26 -28.50 9.15
C ARG A 673 1.57 -29.28 8.98
N ALA A 674 2.07 -29.38 7.75
CA ALA A 674 3.37 -29.98 7.47
C ALA A 674 4.49 -29.23 8.20
N LEU A 675 4.52 -27.90 8.07
CA LEU A 675 5.49 -27.03 8.75
C LEU A 675 5.43 -27.14 10.28
N ARG A 676 4.24 -27.20 10.86
CA ARG A 676 4.09 -27.39 12.30
C ARG A 676 4.65 -28.73 12.74
N LYS A 677 4.34 -29.80 11.99
CA LYS A 677 4.81 -31.14 12.31
C LYS A 677 6.31 -31.30 12.16
N VAL A 678 6.90 -30.71 11.13
CA VAL A 678 8.35 -30.72 10.93
C VAL A 678 9.08 -30.07 12.11
N ASN A 679 8.57 -28.95 12.63
CA ASN A 679 9.15 -28.25 13.79
C ASN A 679 9.11 -29.05 15.11
N GLU A 680 8.37 -30.17 15.18
CA GLU A 680 8.36 -31.05 16.36
C GLU A 680 9.57 -32.01 16.38
N TYR A 681 10.36 -32.09 15.30
CA TYR A 681 11.48 -33.03 15.15
C TYR A 681 12.81 -32.28 14.96
N GLU A 682 13.54 -32.02 16.04
CA GLU A 682 14.82 -31.30 16.02
C GLU A 682 15.93 -32.04 15.25
N GLY A 683 16.59 -31.36 14.28
CA GLY A 683 17.64 -31.93 13.41
C GLY A 683 18.08 -31.01 12.25
N GLU A 684 19.12 -31.39 11.50
CA GLU A 684 19.74 -30.54 10.46
C GLU A 684 19.36 -30.92 9.01
N ASP A 685 18.28 -31.67 8.81
CA ASP A 685 17.81 -32.08 7.49
C ASP A 685 16.99 -30.96 6.80
N GLY A 686 16.93 -30.97 5.47
CA GLY A 686 16.18 -29.97 4.68
C GLY A 686 14.69 -30.31 4.55
N LEU A 687 13.85 -29.32 4.24
CA LEU A 687 12.45 -29.51 3.84
C LEU A 687 12.16 -28.84 2.49
N VAL A 688 11.50 -29.55 1.58
CA VAL A 688 10.98 -28.99 0.33
C VAL A 688 9.49 -29.29 0.23
N ILE A 689 8.70 -28.26 -0.03
CA ILE A 689 7.27 -28.40 -0.29
C ILE A 689 7.05 -28.16 -1.79
N GLN A 690 6.49 -29.14 -2.49
CA GLN A 690 6.19 -29.05 -3.92
C GLN A 690 4.69 -28.90 -4.14
N ILE A 691 4.28 -27.94 -4.97
CA ILE A 691 2.88 -27.69 -5.33
C ILE A 691 2.80 -27.55 -6.84
N SER A 692 2.00 -28.38 -7.52
CA SER A 692 1.83 -28.33 -8.99
C SER A 692 3.14 -28.37 -9.79
N GLY A 693 4.19 -29.03 -9.29
CA GLY A 693 5.51 -29.06 -9.95
C GLY A 693 6.34 -27.79 -9.76
N GLN A 694 5.86 -26.78 -9.04
CA GLN A 694 6.68 -25.68 -8.53
C GLN A 694 7.32 -26.09 -7.19
N GLU A 695 8.64 -25.95 -7.11
CA GLU A 695 9.39 -26.20 -5.87
C GLU A 695 9.40 -24.95 -4.99
N LEU A 696 8.69 -24.98 -3.86
CA LEU A 696 8.95 -24.06 -2.76
C LEU A 696 10.02 -24.70 -1.87
N LYS A 697 11.27 -24.40 -2.20
CA LYS A 697 12.41 -24.81 -1.36
C LYS A 697 12.41 -23.93 -0.10
N MET A 698 12.15 -24.54 1.05
CA MET A 698 12.26 -23.86 2.34
C MET A 698 13.51 -24.38 3.04
N GLU A 699 14.64 -23.70 2.82
CA GLU A 699 15.85 -24.01 3.57
C GLU A 699 15.74 -23.47 5.00
N PHE A 700 15.45 -24.38 5.94
CA PHE A 700 15.51 -24.09 7.36
C PHE A 700 16.97 -24.07 7.82
N GLY A 701 17.57 -22.88 7.90
CA GLY A 701 18.92 -22.70 8.45
C GLY A 701 19.01 -22.85 9.98
N ASN A 702 18.05 -23.51 10.64
CA ASN A 702 17.88 -23.43 12.10
C ASN A 702 17.78 -24.77 12.85
N GLY A 703 18.18 -25.90 12.26
CA GLY A 703 18.36 -27.15 13.02
C GLY A 703 17.07 -27.76 13.61
N ARG A 704 15.92 -27.59 12.92
CA ARG A 704 14.59 -28.03 13.41
C ARG A 704 13.93 -29.14 12.60
N THR A 705 14.68 -29.92 11.83
CA THR A 705 14.11 -31.01 11.03
C THR A 705 15.00 -32.24 11.07
N ARG A 706 14.53 -33.33 11.66
CA ARG A 706 15.17 -34.64 11.59
C ARG A 706 14.36 -35.57 10.71
N SER A 707 14.94 -36.00 9.60
CA SER A 707 14.38 -37.02 8.72
C SER A 707 14.42 -38.39 9.41
N CYS A 708 13.30 -38.78 10.03
CA CYS A 708 13.07 -40.11 10.57
C CYS A 708 11.80 -40.76 9.99
N PRO A 709 11.67 -42.10 10.03
CA PRO A 709 10.48 -42.80 9.53
C PRO A 709 9.17 -42.29 10.13
N GLU A 710 9.17 -41.94 11.42
CA GLU A 710 8.01 -41.42 12.15
C GLU A 710 7.53 -40.07 11.62
N LEU A 711 8.45 -39.15 11.29
CA LEU A 711 8.11 -37.87 10.66
C LEU A 711 7.48 -38.11 9.28
N LEU A 712 8.07 -38.97 8.46
CA LEU A 712 7.56 -39.27 7.11
C LEU A 712 6.15 -39.88 7.16
N GLU A 713 5.90 -40.79 8.09
CA GLU A 713 4.60 -41.42 8.27
C GLU A 713 3.57 -40.40 8.75
N THR A 714 3.93 -39.56 9.73
CA THR A 714 3.05 -38.51 10.26
C THR A 714 2.68 -37.49 9.18
N LEU A 715 3.63 -37.08 8.34
CA LEU A 715 3.36 -36.18 7.22
C LEU A 715 2.40 -36.81 6.20
N ARG A 716 2.50 -38.11 5.90
CA ARG A 716 1.56 -38.79 4.99
C ARG A 716 0.11 -38.80 5.48
N THR A 717 -0.13 -38.62 6.78
CA THR A 717 -1.48 -38.57 7.34
C THR A 717 -2.19 -37.22 7.16
N ILE A 718 -1.47 -36.16 6.76
CA ILE A 718 -2.05 -34.82 6.65
C ILE A 718 -2.92 -34.72 5.39
N PRO A 719 -4.21 -34.34 5.52
CA PRO A 719 -5.09 -34.16 4.36
C PRO A 719 -4.54 -33.12 3.38
N GLY A 720 -4.48 -33.48 2.10
CA GLY A 720 -3.93 -32.62 1.03
C GLY A 720 -2.49 -32.94 0.63
N ILE A 721 -1.77 -33.77 1.41
CA ILE A 721 -0.44 -34.25 1.02
C ILE A 721 -0.56 -35.44 0.06
N ALA A 722 0.12 -35.34 -1.08
CA ALA A 722 0.12 -36.34 -2.15
C ALA A 722 1.21 -37.40 -1.94
N LYS A 723 2.44 -36.97 -1.62
CA LYS A 723 3.59 -37.86 -1.39
C LYS A 723 4.57 -37.24 -0.40
N VAL A 724 5.31 -38.11 0.31
CA VAL A 724 6.41 -37.72 1.20
C VAL A 724 7.56 -38.71 1.06
N TYR A 725 8.76 -38.21 0.75
CA TYR A 725 9.97 -39.01 0.56
C TYR A 725 11.25 -38.23 0.89
N ASN A 726 12.35 -38.93 1.09
CA ASN A 726 13.67 -38.31 1.31
C ASN A 726 14.46 -38.23 0.00
N ARG A 727 15.24 -37.17 -0.14
CA ARG A 727 16.26 -37.00 -1.18
C ARG A 727 17.64 -36.88 -0.57
#